data_AF-A0A4Q3DZP2-F1
#
_entry.id   AF-A0A4Q3DZP2-F1
#
_cell.length_a   1.000
_cell.length_b   1.000
_cell.length_c   1.000
_cell.angle_alpha   90.00
_cell.angle_beta   90.00
_cell.angle_gamma   90.00
#
_symmetry.space_group_name_H-M   'P 1'
#
loop_
_entity.id
_entity.type
_entity.pdbx_description
1 polymer ?
#
loop_
_entity_poly.entity_id
_entity_poly.type
_entity_poly.pdbx_seq_one_letter_code
_entity_poly.pdbx_strand_id
1 'polypeptide(L)'
;SYVSPFFTKEEMEILFPVVDNNQSDSACLDNVIEILYHSGRSLPHVMMMLVPEAWDGNEQMDPLKKAFYEYHATRMEPWDGPAALNFTDGKIIGALLDRNGLRPLRYLVTNDGRVIVASEAGVLPLDETTIIEKGRLQPGKMFLVDTTQGKIITDEEIKKQITSKQPYGTWLENYKIRLDELAEPRVMSLVTFIGNNGNLLDEDKMHCHCVEHIQPILHDYELEKLRSIDTGLFHAKTLQTYFKADNLPGSLENGLNRLCRYAEDAVQDGFEVLILSDRAIDSEHAPIPSLLAVSAIHHHLIKKGLRGAVGLVVEAGDIWEVHHFACLLAFGATAINPYLALATINTLSKEGKMESTLDVPSLSKNYIKAVCDGLLKIFSKMGISTLQSYHGSQVFEILGINKEVVNKYFTGGITRIGGLGLDEIARETLCKHVNGFSSSKKETQLLPEGGIYQWKRRGEAHLFNPETVHLLQHATRTQDYEVYKKYAKLINEQTDRMYTIRGLLDFAHHRESISIDEVESAESIMKRFATGAMSFGSISHEAHSTIAIAMNRIGGKSNTGEGGEDEIRYVPLENGDSMRSSIKQIASARFGVTSNYLTNADELQIKMAQGAKPGEGGQLPGHKVDDWIAKVRHATPGVGLISPPPHHDIYSIEDLAQLIFDLKNANRAARINVKLVSKAGVGTIAAGVAKAHADVILIAGSDGGTGASPISSVKHAGLPWELGLSEAHQTLVRNKLRSRVILQADGQMKTGKDLAIAALLGAEEWGVATAALVAGGCIMMRKCHLNTCPVGVATQDPDLRKLFSGRPEHVVNLFQFLAEELREIMAELGFKTINEMVGRVQFLKVRENLGHWKAKTIDLTALLHPVSNPREMTLYNSEAQDHGLDDIIDWKLLEKAKPALENLTPVYASFTVKNTDRTVGTLLSNEISKVYGSPGLPAGLINYKFTGSAGQSFGAFSTKGLSFELEGEANDYVGKGLCGAQIAIYPPKNSTFKAEKNILVGNVVLYGATSGELFIRGQAGERFAVRNSGATAVVEGIGDHGCEYMTGGRALILGKTGRNFAAGMSGGIAWVYDEDQSFRENCNKEMVDLDTLDQGDEAEIISLLRKHVQLTQSEVAQNLLNNWTAASFRFIKIFPKEYKKVLQQKEPLTI
;
A
#
# COMPACT_ATOMS: atom_id res chain seq x y z
N SER A 1 12.00 3.01 -36.15
CA SER A 1 10.77 3.61 -36.70
C SER A 1 9.69 2.54 -36.70
N TYR A 2 8.46 2.90 -36.33
CA TYR A 2 7.33 1.97 -36.46
C TYR A 2 6.96 1.83 -37.93
N VAL A 3 6.98 0.61 -38.43
CA VAL A 3 6.61 0.27 -39.80
C VAL A 3 5.60 -0.86 -39.71
N SER A 4 4.52 -0.79 -40.49
CA SER A 4 3.53 -1.85 -40.54
C SER A 4 3.27 -2.20 -42.00
N PRO A 5 3.12 -3.48 -42.37
CA PRO A 5 2.66 -3.84 -43.70
C PRO A 5 1.18 -3.49 -43.92
N PHE A 6 0.44 -3.12 -42.87
CA PHE A 6 -0.99 -2.78 -42.92
C PHE A 6 -1.27 -1.29 -43.06
N PHE A 7 -0.27 -0.43 -42.84
CA PHE A 7 -0.40 1.01 -42.91
C PHE A 7 0.71 1.59 -43.80
N THR A 8 0.34 2.51 -44.68
CA THR A 8 1.29 3.36 -45.38
C THR A 8 2.00 4.28 -44.38
N LYS A 9 3.14 4.85 -44.79
CA LYS A 9 3.88 5.78 -43.95
C LYS A 9 3.02 7.02 -43.62
N GLU A 10 2.27 7.51 -44.58
CA GLU A 10 1.36 8.64 -44.44
C GLU A 10 0.23 8.32 -43.43
N GLU A 11 -0.34 7.11 -43.48
CA GLU A 11 -1.34 6.67 -42.49
C GLU A 11 -0.74 6.56 -41.08
N MET A 12 0.47 6.02 -40.96
CA MET A 12 1.18 5.99 -39.67
C MET A 12 1.42 7.39 -39.11
N GLU A 13 1.78 8.36 -39.97
CA GLU A 13 1.96 9.76 -39.55
C GLU A 13 0.64 10.40 -39.07
N ILE A 14 -0.51 10.00 -39.63
CA ILE A 14 -1.85 10.45 -39.18
C ILE A 14 -2.20 9.85 -37.81
N LEU A 15 -1.83 8.58 -37.56
CA LEU A 15 -2.14 7.88 -36.32
C LEU A 15 -1.31 8.36 -35.11
N PHE A 16 -0.20 9.05 -35.34
CA PHE A 16 0.64 9.55 -34.26
C PHE A 16 0.18 10.94 -33.74
N PRO A 17 0.21 11.17 -32.41
CA PRO A 17 0.60 10.23 -31.35
C PRO A 17 -0.55 9.27 -30.97
N VAL A 18 -0.22 7.99 -30.71
CA VAL A 18 -1.20 6.97 -30.26
C VAL A 18 -1.64 7.21 -28.81
N VAL A 19 -0.75 7.75 -27.97
CA VAL A 19 -1.02 8.02 -26.55
C VAL A 19 -0.86 9.51 -26.29
N ASP A 20 -1.88 10.12 -25.68
CA ASP A 20 -1.90 11.53 -25.25
C ASP A 20 -2.07 11.61 -23.73
N ASN A 21 -1.27 12.46 -23.07
CA ASN A 21 -1.32 12.70 -21.64
C ASN A 21 -2.63 13.36 -21.15
N ASN A 22 -3.48 13.85 -22.06
CA ASN A 22 -4.79 14.42 -21.73
C ASN A 22 -5.94 13.39 -21.74
N GLN A 23 -5.68 12.15 -22.14
CA GLN A 23 -6.66 11.07 -22.12
C GLN A 23 -6.59 10.28 -20.81
N SER A 24 -7.67 9.56 -20.49
CA SER A 24 -7.63 8.62 -19.36
C SER A 24 -6.73 7.43 -19.71
N ASP A 25 -6.22 6.76 -18.67
CA ASP A 25 -5.50 5.49 -18.78
C ASP A 25 -6.22 4.46 -19.68
N SER A 26 -7.53 4.32 -19.51
CA SER A 26 -8.37 3.38 -20.27
C SER A 26 -8.46 3.75 -21.75
N ALA A 27 -8.50 5.04 -22.09
CA ALA A 27 -8.50 5.49 -23.47
C ALA A 27 -7.12 5.29 -24.12
N CYS A 28 -6.03 5.55 -23.38
CA CYS A 28 -4.68 5.26 -23.85
C CYS A 28 -4.49 3.76 -24.12
N LEU A 29 -5.00 2.90 -23.23
CA LEU A 29 -4.96 1.45 -23.42
C LEU A 29 -5.76 1.02 -24.66
N ASP A 30 -6.96 1.58 -24.85
CA ASP A 30 -7.81 1.31 -26.02
C ASP A 30 -7.13 1.69 -27.34
N ASN A 31 -6.52 2.88 -27.42
CA ASN A 31 -5.77 3.31 -28.61
C ASN A 31 -4.62 2.33 -28.95
N VAL A 32 -3.90 1.84 -27.94
CA VAL A 32 -2.81 0.87 -28.13
C VAL A 32 -3.35 -0.49 -28.54
N ILE A 33 -4.49 -0.93 -28.00
CA ILE A 33 -5.17 -2.15 -28.43
C ILE A 33 -5.55 -2.04 -29.91
N GLU A 34 -6.17 -0.92 -30.31
CA GLU A 34 -6.67 -0.68 -31.65
C GLU A 34 -5.55 -0.72 -32.70
N ILE A 35 -4.44 -0.01 -32.47
CA ILE A 35 -3.32 0.00 -33.43
C ILE A 35 -2.66 -1.38 -33.56
N LEU A 36 -2.54 -2.14 -32.47
CA LEU A 36 -1.96 -3.49 -32.49
C LEU A 36 -2.88 -4.50 -33.18
N TYR A 37 -4.19 -4.38 -32.97
CA TYR A 37 -5.20 -5.20 -33.64
C TYR A 37 -5.21 -4.94 -35.16
N HIS A 38 -5.26 -3.67 -35.57
CA HIS A 38 -5.24 -3.30 -36.98
C HIS A 38 -3.90 -3.53 -37.68
N SER A 39 -2.84 -3.80 -36.91
CA SER A 39 -1.53 -4.27 -37.43
C SER A 39 -1.46 -5.79 -37.61
N GLY A 40 -2.60 -6.49 -37.66
CA GLY A 40 -2.69 -7.90 -38.08
C GLY A 40 -2.73 -8.93 -36.94
N ARG A 41 -2.78 -8.50 -35.68
CA ARG A 41 -2.90 -9.40 -34.52
C ARG A 41 -4.37 -9.62 -34.16
N SER A 42 -4.71 -10.84 -33.75
CA SER A 42 -6.04 -11.13 -33.21
C SER A 42 -6.22 -10.44 -31.85
N LEU A 43 -7.42 -9.97 -31.51
CA LEU A 43 -7.68 -9.25 -30.27
C LEU A 43 -7.20 -10.00 -29.00
N PRO A 44 -7.41 -11.33 -28.84
CA PRO A 44 -6.83 -12.07 -27.70
C PRO A 44 -5.30 -12.05 -27.62
N HIS A 45 -4.59 -12.00 -28.75
CA HIS A 45 -3.12 -11.89 -28.80
C HIS A 45 -2.70 -10.54 -28.23
N VAL A 46 -3.35 -9.45 -28.68
CA VAL A 46 -3.10 -8.10 -28.19
C VAL A 46 -3.33 -8.02 -26.68
N MET A 47 -4.42 -8.59 -26.19
CA MET A 47 -4.71 -8.62 -24.74
C MET A 47 -3.65 -9.41 -23.97
N MET A 48 -3.19 -10.56 -24.47
CA MET A 48 -2.10 -11.33 -23.85
C MET A 48 -0.75 -10.60 -23.86
N MET A 49 -0.54 -9.68 -24.81
CA MET A 49 0.68 -8.88 -24.91
C MET A 49 0.68 -7.71 -23.93
N LEU A 50 -0.44 -6.98 -23.82
CA LEU A 50 -0.56 -5.79 -22.98
C LEU A 50 -0.86 -6.12 -21.51
N VAL A 51 -1.68 -7.15 -21.26
CA VAL A 51 -2.08 -7.61 -19.92
C VAL A 51 -1.69 -9.09 -19.74
N PRO A 52 -0.38 -9.42 -19.75
CA PRO A 52 0.09 -10.81 -19.68
C PRO A 52 -0.14 -11.44 -18.30
N GLU A 53 -0.41 -12.75 -18.28
CA GLU A 53 -0.37 -13.57 -17.05
C GLU A 53 0.98 -13.41 -16.34
N ALA A 54 1.01 -13.68 -15.03
CA ALA A 54 2.26 -13.83 -14.28
C ALA A 54 3.01 -15.09 -14.76
N TRP A 55 3.94 -14.90 -15.69
CA TRP A 55 4.71 -15.95 -16.35
C TRP A 55 6.12 -16.12 -15.79
N ASP A 56 6.73 -15.02 -15.34
CA ASP A 56 8.09 -15.07 -14.79
C ASP A 56 8.12 -15.81 -13.45
N GLY A 57 9.10 -16.69 -13.29
CA GLY A 57 9.21 -17.60 -12.15
C GLY A 57 8.13 -18.68 -12.06
N ASN A 58 7.21 -18.78 -13.03
CA ASN A 58 6.17 -19.81 -13.04
C ASN A 58 6.67 -21.08 -13.74
N GLU A 59 7.13 -22.06 -12.95
CA GLU A 59 7.65 -23.34 -13.44
C GLU A 59 6.55 -24.31 -13.90
N GLN A 60 5.29 -24.07 -13.49
CA GLN A 60 4.13 -24.89 -13.86
C GLN A 60 3.47 -24.43 -15.17
N MET A 61 3.90 -23.28 -15.72
CA MET A 61 3.35 -22.76 -16.96
C MET A 61 3.79 -23.60 -18.16
N ASP A 62 2.86 -23.87 -19.08
CA ASP A 62 3.16 -24.50 -20.37
C ASP A 62 4.36 -23.80 -21.06
N PRO A 63 5.38 -24.54 -21.53
CA PRO A 63 6.58 -23.95 -22.11
C PRO A 63 6.35 -23.06 -23.34
N LEU A 64 5.37 -23.38 -24.19
CA LEU A 64 5.05 -22.55 -25.36
C LEU A 64 4.43 -21.22 -24.91
N LYS A 65 3.56 -21.27 -23.91
CA LYS A 65 2.97 -20.09 -23.29
C LYS A 65 4.02 -19.21 -22.61
N LYS A 66 4.94 -19.81 -21.86
CA LYS A 66 6.06 -19.10 -21.24
C LYS A 66 6.92 -18.41 -22.28
N ALA A 67 7.30 -19.14 -23.35
CA ALA A 67 8.09 -18.59 -24.45
C ALA A 67 7.38 -17.43 -25.18
N PHE A 68 6.06 -17.51 -25.36
CA PHE A 68 5.27 -16.41 -25.94
C PHE A 68 5.37 -15.14 -25.08
N TYR A 69 5.13 -15.25 -23.77
CA TYR A 69 5.18 -14.08 -22.90
C TYR A 69 6.59 -13.53 -22.76
N GLU A 70 7.60 -14.39 -22.68
CA GLU A 70 9.01 -14.02 -22.63
C GLU A 70 9.43 -13.26 -23.90
N TYR A 71 9.01 -13.74 -25.08
CA TYR A 71 9.22 -13.04 -26.34
C TYR A 71 8.63 -11.63 -26.32
N HIS A 72 7.35 -11.50 -25.94
CA HIS A 72 6.66 -10.21 -25.92
C HIS A 72 7.20 -9.27 -24.84
N ALA A 73 7.68 -9.79 -23.71
CA ALA A 73 8.31 -9.00 -22.65
C ALA A 73 9.61 -8.32 -23.11
N THR A 74 10.25 -8.76 -24.20
CA THR A 74 11.41 -8.04 -24.78
C THR A 74 11.01 -6.73 -25.49
N ARG A 75 9.71 -6.48 -25.68
CA ARG A 75 9.19 -5.37 -26.51
C ARG A 75 8.10 -4.54 -25.86
N MET A 76 7.23 -5.18 -25.10
CA MET A 76 6.08 -4.57 -24.47
C MET A 76 6.10 -4.84 -22.98
N GLU A 77 6.25 -3.77 -22.22
CA GLU A 77 6.02 -3.80 -20.79
C GLU A 77 4.53 -4.05 -20.49
N PRO A 78 4.22 -4.78 -19.41
CA PRO A 78 2.84 -4.93 -18.97
C PRO A 78 2.20 -3.58 -18.61
N TRP A 79 0.94 -3.40 -19.03
CA TRP A 79 0.07 -2.33 -18.57
C TRP A 79 -0.56 -2.77 -17.24
N ASP A 80 0.17 -2.54 -16.15
CA ASP A 80 -0.16 -3.05 -14.80
C ASP A 80 -1.17 -2.16 -14.05
N GLY A 81 -1.93 -2.77 -13.14
CA GLY A 81 -2.97 -2.12 -12.34
C GLY A 81 -4.25 -2.97 -12.22
N PRO A 82 -5.14 -2.68 -11.25
CA PRO A 82 -6.42 -3.38 -11.12
C PRO A 82 -7.27 -3.20 -12.38
N ALA A 83 -7.60 -4.28 -13.08
CA ALA A 83 -8.39 -4.21 -14.29
C ALA A 83 -9.32 -5.41 -14.45
N ALA A 84 -10.59 -5.12 -14.72
CA ALA A 84 -11.54 -6.06 -15.30
C ALA A 84 -11.98 -5.50 -16.65
N LEU A 85 -11.47 -6.11 -17.72
CA LEU A 85 -11.61 -5.61 -19.09
C LEU A 85 -12.65 -6.45 -19.82
N ASN A 86 -13.59 -5.78 -20.48
CA ASN A 86 -14.47 -6.39 -21.47
C ASN A 86 -14.11 -5.78 -22.84
N PHE A 87 -13.93 -6.62 -23.85
CA PHE A 87 -13.46 -6.20 -25.16
C PHE A 87 -14.22 -6.93 -26.29
N THR A 88 -14.30 -6.30 -27.46
CA THR A 88 -14.95 -6.89 -28.62
C THR A 88 -14.44 -6.30 -29.93
N ASP A 89 -14.45 -7.11 -30.98
CA ASP A 89 -14.25 -6.66 -32.37
C ASP A 89 -15.55 -6.73 -33.20
N GLY A 90 -16.69 -6.88 -32.52
CA GLY A 90 -18.01 -7.06 -33.15
C GLY A 90 -18.34 -8.50 -33.57
N LYS A 91 -17.38 -9.44 -33.53
CA LYS A 91 -17.60 -10.88 -33.78
C LYS A 91 -17.32 -11.72 -32.54
N ILE A 92 -16.27 -11.35 -31.83
CA ILE A 92 -15.84 -11.96 -30.59
C ILE A 92 -16.18 -11.00 -29.45
N ILE A 93 -16.66 -11.55 -28.34
CA ILE A 93 -16.81 -10.84 -27.08
C ILE A 93 -15.91 -11.54 -26.07
N GLY A 94 -15.04 -10.79 -25.40
CA GLY A 94 -14.11 -11.33 -24.43
C GLY A 94 -14.07 -10.53 -23.14
N ALA A 95 -13.60 -11.20 -22.11
CA ALA A 95 -13.32 -10.62 -20.81
C ALA A 95 -11.97 -11.12 -20.28
N LEU A 96 -11.25 -10.25 -19.58
CA LEU A 96 -9.94 -10.54 -18.99
C LEU A 96 -9.80 -9.80 -17.65
N LEU A 97 -9.15 -10.45 -16.68
CA LEU A 97 -8.66 -9.79 -15.48
C LEU A 97 -7.16 -9.51 -15.58
N ASP A 98 -6.71 -8.48 -14.86
CA ASP A 98 -5.30 -8.26 -14.62
C ASP A 98 -4.61 -9.49 -14.00
N ARG A 99 -3.27 -9.49 -14.03
CA ARG A 99 -2.43 -10.62 -13.58
C ARG A 99 -2.60 -11.00 -12.10
N ASN A 100 -3.11 -10.09 -11.28
CA ASN A 100 -3.33 -10.27 -9.85
C ASN A 100 -4.83 -10.46 -9.51
N GLY A 101 -5.73 -10.28 -10.49
CA GLY A 101 -7.18 -10.42 -10.34
C GLY A 101 -7.76 -9.48 -9.28
N LEU A 102 -7.39 -8.19 -9.34
CA LEU A 102 -7.71 -7.22 -8.30
C LEU A 102 -9.12 -6.63 -8.41
N ARG A 103 -9.85 -6.93 -9.50
CA ARG A 103 -11.27 -6.58 -9.68
C ARG A 103 -12.13 -7.84 -9.82
N PRO A 104 -13.36 -7.85 -9.27
CA PRO A 104 -14.25 -8.98 -9.42
C PRO A 104 -14.87 -9.00 -10.83
N LEU A 105 -14.98 -10.20 -11.40
CA LEU A 105 -15.77 -10.43 -12.60
C LEU A 105 -16.39 -11.84 -12.56
N ARG A 106 -17.72 -11.88 -12.41
CA ARG A 106 -18.55 -13.07 -12.31
C ARG A 106 -19.18 -13.35 -13.67
N TYR A 107 -19.38 -14.62 -14.01
CA TYR A 107 -20.16 -15.00 -15.17
C TYR A 107 -21.15 -16.11 -14.85
N LEU A 108 -22.20 -16.20 -15.65
CA LEU A 108 -23.10 -17.34 -15.67
C LEU A 108 -23.47 -17.71 -17.11
N VAL A 109 -23.80 -18.97 -17.30
CA VAL A 109 -24.24 -19.55 -18.57
C VAL A 109 -25.59 -20.22 -18.36
N THR A 110 -26.51 -19.99 -19.29
CA THR A 110 -27.86 -20.56 -19.27
C THR A 110 -28.03 -21.65 -20.33
N ASN A 111 -29.02 -22.52 -20.13
CA ASN A 111 -29.37 -23.60 -21.05
C ASN A 111 -29.93 -23.11 -22.41
N ASP A 112 -30.38 -21.85 -22.49
CA ASP A 112 -30.80 -21.18 -23.73
C ASP A 112 -29.64 -20.44 -24.44
N GLY A 113 -28.40 -20.66 -24.00
CA GLY A 113 -27.19 -20.18 -24.67
C GLY A 113 -26.81 -18.73 -24.37
N ARG A 114 -27.41 -18.09 -23.36
CA ARG A 114 -27.00 -16.75 -22.92
C ARG A 114 -25.79 -16.84 -21.98
N VAL A 115 -24.91 -15.86 -22.12
CA VAL A 115 -23.78 -15.66 -21.23
C VAL A 115 -23.88 -14.25 -20.65
N ILE A 116 -23.79 -14.15 -19.34
CA ILE A 116 -23.85 -12.87 -18.63
C ILE A 116 -22.57 -12.74 -17.83
N VAL A 117 -21.85 -11.64 -18.05
CA VAL A 117 -20.61 -11.29 -17.36
C VAL A 117 -20.80 -9.94 -16.69
N ALA A 118 -20.53 -9.86 -15.39
CA ALA A 118 -20.70 -8.63 -14.61
C ALA A 118 -19.76 -8.61 -13.41
N SER A 119 -19.50 -7.41 -12.86
CA SER A 119 -18.65 -7.26 -11.68
C SER A 119 -19.21 -7.95 -10.44
N GLU A 120 -20.55 -8.04 -10.34
CA GLU A 120 -21.26 -8.71 -9.25
C GLU A 120 -22.23 -9.76 -9.81
N ALA A 121 -22.52 -10.77 -8.99
CA ALA A 121 -23.61 -11.72 -9.24
C ALA A 121 -24.97 -11.12 -8.85
N GLY A 122 -26.05 -11.68 -9.39
CA GLY A 122 -27.43 -11.23 -9.11
C GLY A 122 -27.86 -9.94 -9.78
N VAL A 123 -27.13 -9.47 -10.81
CA VAL A 123 -27.42 -8.21 -11.53
C VAL A 123 -28.68 -8.26 -12.41
N LEU A 124 -29.11 -9.46 -12.79
CA LEU A 124 -30.31 -9.68 -13.59
C LEU A 124 -31.18 -10.76 -12.92
N PRO A 125 -32.51 -10.62 -12.92
CA PRO A 125 -33.41 -11.64 -12.41
C PRO A 125 -33.50 -12.80 -13.41
N LEU A 126 -32.90 -13.94 -13.05
CA LEU A 126 -32.92 -15.17 -13.85
C LEU A 126 -33.53 -16.31 -13.05
N ASP A 127 -34.15 -17.26 -13.76
CA ASP A 127 -34.62 -18.51 -13.17
C ASP A 127 -33.43 -19.45 -12.97
N GLU A 128 -33.17 -19.85 -11.72
CA GLU A 128 -32.07 -20.75 -11.35
C GLU A 128 -32.14 -22.12 -12.06
N THR A 129 -33.32 -22.55 -12.50
CA THR A 129 -33.48 -23.79 -13.29
C THR A 129 -32.88 -23.69 -14.69
N THR A 130 -32.65 -22.47 -15.19
CA THR A 130 -32.05 -22.22 -16.51
C THR A 130 -30.54 -22.15 -16.44
N ILE A 131 -29.95 -22.00 -15.25
CA ILE A 131 -28.51 -21.78 -15.07
C ILE A 131 -27.78 -23.12 -15.04
N ILE A 132 -26.84 -23.29 -15.97
CA ILE A 132 -26.02 -24.51 -16.08
C ILE A 132 -24.64 -24.32 -15.47
N GLU A 133 -24.15 -23.08 -15.39
CA GLU A 133 -22.84 -22.76 -14.85
C GLU A 133 -22.82 -21.34 -14.24
N LYS A 134 -22.16 -21.22 -13.09
CA LYS A 134 -21.78 -19.96 -12.43
C LYS A 134 -20.28 -20.00 -12.15
N GLY A 135 -19.55 -19.10 -12.78
CA GLY A 135 -18.11 -19.01 -12.68
C GLY A 135 -17.62 -17.59 -12.43
N ARG A 136 -16.30 -17.46 -12.42
CA ARG A 136 -15.61 -16.17 -12.30
C ARG A 136 -14.37 -16.18 -13.17
N LEU A 137 -13.93 -15.01 -13.59
CA LEU A 137 -12.60 -14.92 -14.17
C LEU A 137 -11.55 -15.04 -13.08
N GLN A 138 -10.44 -15.67 -13.44
CA GLN A 138 -9.27 -15.85 -12.60
C GLN A 138 -8.16 -14.92 -13.09
N PRO A 139 -7.16 -14.60 -12.24
CA PRO A 139 -6.06 -13.71 -12.61
C PRO A 139 -5.38 -14.10 -13.95
N GLY A 140 -5.37 -13.15 -14.90
CA GLY A 140 -4.81 -13.34 -16.26
C GLY A 140 -5.50 -14.38 -17.16
N LYS A 141 -6.61 -14.99 -16.72
CA LYS A 141 -7.43 -15.89 -17.54
C LYS A 141 -8.43 -15.12 -18.38
N MET A 142 -8.65 -15.62 -19.60
CA MET A 142 -9.57 -15.01 -20.55
C MET A 142 -10.85 -15.85 -20.68
N PHE A 143 -11.99 -15.17 -20.74
CA PHE A 143 -13.28 -15.76 -21.09
C PHE A 143 -13.71 -15.19 -22.44
N LEU A 144 -14.02 -16.04 -23.42
CA LEU A 144 -14.25 -15.60 -24.79
C LEU A 144 -15.44 -16.31 -25.43
N VAL A 145 -16.28 -15.53 -26.12
CA VAL A 145 -17.45 -16.00 -26.86
C VAL A 145 -17.29 -15.63 -28.31
N ASP A 146 -17.32 -16.63 -29.19
CA ASP A 146 -17.44 -16.41 -30.63
C ASP A 146 -18.93 -16.42 -31.00
N THR A 147 -19.45 -15.23 -31.31
CA THR A 147 -20.87 -15.05 -31.65
C THR A 147 -21.22 -15.59 -33.03
N THR A 148 -20.22 -15.80 -33.90
CA THR A 148 -20.41 -16.36 -35.24
C THR A 148 -20.50 -17.88 -35.20
N GLN A 149 -19.70 -18.53 -34.35
CA GLN A 149 -19.75 -19.99 -34.13
C GLN A 149 -20.76 -20.40 -33.07
N GLY A 150 -21.23 -19.47 -32.23
CA GLY A 150 -22.13 -19.76 -31.12
C GLY A 150 -21.46 -20.60 -30.01
N LYS A 151 -20.17 -20.41 -29.78
CA LYS A 151 -19.36 -21.23 -28.86
C LYS A 151 -18.57 -20.36 -27.88
N ILE A 152 -18.50 -20.81 -26.62
CA ILE A 152 -17.54 -20.32 -25.63
C ILE A 152 -16.19 -21.00 -25.90
N ILE A 153 -15.15 -20.22 -26.16
CA ILE A 153 -13.79 -20.72 -26.39
C ILE A 153 -13.04 -20.70 -25.05
N THR A 154 -12.41 -21.81 -24.70
CA THR A 154 -11.70 -21.93 -23.42
C THR A 154 -10.38 -21.17 -23.43
N ASP A 155 -9.93 -20.71 -22.26
CA ASP A 155 -8.62 -20.05 -22.08
C ASP A 155 -7.47 -20.88 -22.70
N GLU A 156 -7.51 -22.20 -22.51
CA GLU A 156 -6.49 -23.12 -23.04
C GLU A 156 -6.51 -23.20 -24.57
N GLU A 157 -7.69 -23.27 -25.19
CA GLU A 157 -7.84 -23.33 -26.64
C GLU A 157 -7.31 -22.04 -27.29
N ILE A 158 -7.70 -20.87 -26.75
CA ILE A 158 -7.26 -19.55 -27.23
C ILE A 158 -5.75 -19.42 -27.11
N LYS A 159 -5.20 -19.68 -25.91
CA LYS A 159 -3.79 -19.48 -25.64
C LYS A 159 -2.94 -20.42 -26.47
N LYS A 160 -3.30 -21.71 -26.56
CA LYS A 160 -2.58 -22.67 -27.40
C LYS A 160 -2.54 -22.25 -28.86
N GLN A 161 -3.66 -21.77 -29.41
CA GLN A 161 -3.69 -21.29 -30.79
C GLN A 161 -2.73 -20.12 -31.01
N ILE A 162 -2.66 -19.17 -30.08
CA ILE A 162 -1.82 -17.97 -30.18
C ILE A 162 -0.35 -18.31 -29.97
N THR A 163 -0.03 -19.06 -28.92
CA THR A 163 1.34 -19.39 -28.52
C THR A 163 2.03 -20.31 -29.53
N SER A 164 1.26 -21.02 -30.37
CA SER A 164 1.77 -21.87 -31.44
C SER A 164 1.84 -21.19 -32.82
N LYS A 165 1.48 -19.90 -32.96
CA LYS A 165 1.54 -19.21 -34.26
C LYS A 165 2.96 -19.04 -34.80
N GLN A 166 3.93 -18.82 -33.92
CA GLN A 166 5.33 -18.63 -34.26
C GLN A 166 6.21 -19.52 -33.37
N PRO A 167 7.43 -19.87 -33.80
CA PRO A 167 8.35 -20.68 -33.00
C PRO A 167 9.10 -19.82 -31.97
N TYR A 168 8.35 -19.14 -31.08
CA TYR A 168 8.89 -18.17 -30.11
C TYR A 168 10.02 -18.75 -29.25
N GLY A 169 9.88 -19.99 -28.78
CA GLY A 169 10.93 -20.67 -28.00
C GLY A 169 12.23 -20.85 -28.79
N THR A 170 12.13 -21.25 -30.06
CA THR A 170 13.29 -21.38 -30.95
C THR A 170 13.92 -20.03 -31.27
N TRP A 171 13.13 -18.95 -31.36
CA TRP A 171 13.68 -17.61 -31.52
C TRP A 171 14.44 -17.16 -30.27
N LEU A 172 13.87 -17.36 -29.08
CA LEU A 172 14.53 -17.05 -27.82
C LEU A 172 15.83 -17.85 -27.64
N GLU A 173 15.82 -19.14 -27.94
CA GLU A 173 17.00 -20.00 -27.80
C GLU A 173 18.16 -19.59 -28.74
N ASN A 174 17.84 -19.24 -30.00
CA ASN A 174 18.86 -18.98 -31.01
C ASN A 174 19.38 -17.53 -31.05
N TYR A 175 18.58 -16.56 -30.60
CA TYR A 175 18.88 -15.13 -30.81
C TYR A 175 19.05 -14.32 -29.52
N LYS A 176 18.61 -14.84 -28.36
CA LYS A 176 18.78 -14.17 -27.05
C LYS A 176 20.15 -14.43 -26.46
N ILE A 177 20.80 -13.39 -25.96
CA ILE A 177 22.08 -13.49 -25.27
C ILE A 177 21.79 -13.59 -23.76
N ARG A 178 22.18 -14.71 -23.13
CA ARG A 178 22.00 -14.91 -21.68
C ARG A 178 23.30 -14.62 -20.95
N LEU A 179 23.28 -13.74 -19.96
CA LEU A 179 24.49 -13.39 -19.21
C LEU A 179 24.86 -14.45 -18.14
N ASP A 180 23.91 -15.34 -17.76
CA ASP A 180 23.85 -16.02 -16.45
C ASP A 180 23.55 -17.55 -16.49
N GLU A 181 24.32 -18.42 -17.16
CA GLU A 181 24.06 -19.89 -17.11
C GLU A 181 24.31 -20.59 -15.74
N LEU A 182 23.84 -20.05 -14.60
CA LEU A 182 23.50 -20.78 -13.36
C LEU A 182 22.37 -20.07 -12.56
N ALA A 183 21.46 -20.88 -11.97
CA ALA A 183 20.10 -20.54 -11.49
C ALA A 183 20.00 -19.97 -10.04
N GLU A 184 18.86 -19.60 -9.41
CA GLU A 184 17.41 -19.95 -9.49
C GLU A 184 16.55 -18.87 -8.72
N PRO A 185 15.19 -18.90 -8.62
CA PRO A 185 14.28 -17.79 -8.98
C PRO A 185 13.37 -17.25 -7.83
N ARG A 186 12.54 -16.21 -8.07
CA ARG A 186 11.36 -15.82 -7.24
C ARG A 186 10.25 -15.06 -8.01
N VAL A 187 9.03 -15.12 -7.44
CA VAL A 187 7.75 -14.55 -7.92
C VAL A 187 7.70 -13.03 -7.71
N MET A 188 8.34 -12.31 -8.63
CA MET A 188 8.25 -10.89 -8.98
C MET A 188 9.44 -10.64 -9.90
N SER A 189 9.22 -10.01 -11.05
CA SER A 189 10.25 -9.99 -12.09
C SER A 189 11.19 -8.79 -11.97
N LEU A 190 12.47 -9.08 -11.75
CA LEU A 190 13.57 -8.12 -11.92
C LEU A 190 14.34 -8.33 -13.23
N VAL A 191 13.84 -9.19 -14.11
CA VAL A 191 14.47 -9.46 -15.41
C VAL A 191 14.57 -8.16 -16.20
N THR A 192 15.76 -7.91 -16.73
CA THR A 192 16.06 -6.76 -17.56
C THR A 192 16.60 -7.21 -18.91
N PHE A 193 16.23 -6.48 -19.97
CA PHE A 193 16.69 -6.72 -21.34
C PHE A 193 17.50 -5.50 -21.80
N ILE A 194 18.75 -5.72 -22.17
CA ILE A 194 19.68 -4.67 -22.62
C ILE A 194 19.84 -4.78 -24.15
N GLY A 195 19.49 -3.71 -24.88
CA GLY A 195 19.63 -3.66 -26.34
C GLY A 195 18.56 -2.84 -27.05
N ASN A 196 18.36 -3.13 -28.33
CA ASN A 196 17.41 -2.46 -29.22
C ASN A 196 15.99 -3.06 -29.12
N ASN A 197 15.00 -2.22 -28.81
CA ASN A 197 13.57 -2.57 -28.66
C ASN A 197 12.83 -2.71 -30.01
N GLY A 198 13.49 -2.44 -31.15
CA GLY A 198 13.01 -2.60 -32.53
C GLY A 198 11.55 -2.17 -32.82
N ASN A 199 10.81 -2.94 -33.61
CA ASN A 199 9.46 -2.57 -34.08
C ASN A 199 8.37 -3.35 -33.33
N LEU A 200 7.35 -2.64 -32.86
CA LEU A 200 6.25 -3.24 -32.10
C LEU A 200 5.13 -3.81 -33.00
N LEU A 201 5.05 -3.35 -34.25
CA LEU A 201 3.92 -3.64 -35.14
C LEU A 201 4.10 -4.92 -35.97
N ASP A 202 5.23 -5.59 -35.87
CA ASP A 202 5.54 -6.87 -36.53
C ASP A 202 6.07 -7.93 -35.54
N GLU A 203 6.26 -9.14 -36.03
CA GLU A 203 6.82 -10.28 -35.28
C GLU A 203 8.04 -10.82 -36.03
N ASP A 204 9.24 -10.49 -35.55
CA ASP A 204 10.51 -10.95 -36.11
C ASP A 204 11.36 -11.64 -35.05
N LYS A 205 12.18 -12.61 -35.46
CA LYS A 205 13.11 -13.36 -34.61
C LYS A 205 14.23 -12.50 -34.02
N MET A 206 14.64 -11.44 -34.74
CA MET A 206 15.63 -10.46 -34.26
C MET A 206 15.10 -9.67 -33.08
N HIS A 207 13.81 -9.77 -32.76
CA HIS A 207 13.27 -9.13 -31.57
C HIS A 207 13.86 -9.70 -30.28
N CYS A 208 14.33 -10.95 -30.31
CA CYS A 208 15.02 -11.59 -29.20
C CYS A 208 16.48 -11.17 -29.05
N HIS A 209 17.03 -10.37 -29.98
CA HIS A 209 18.45 -10.01 -29.98
C HIS A 209 18.77 -8.93 -28.94
N CYS A 210 18.74 -9.34 -27.68
CA CYS A 210 19.07 -8.53 -26.52
C CYS A 210 19.83 -9.35 -25.49
N VAL A 211 20.53 -8.67 -24.59
CA VAL A 211 21.19 -9.28 -23.43
C VAL A 211 20.19 -9.35 -22.27
N GLU A 212 19.83 -10.54 -21.86
CA GLU A 212 19.05 -10.81 -20.66
C GLU A 212 19.95 -10.90 -19.44
N HIS A 213 19.52 -10.25 -18.36
CA HIS A 213 20.08 -10.45 -17.02
C HIS A 213 18.95 -10.60 -16.01
N ILE A 214 19.12 -11.48 -15.03
CA ILE A 214 18.06 -11.84 -14.07
C ILE A 214 17.68 -10.70 -13.10
N GLN A 215 18.49 -9.65 -13.02
CA GLN A 215 18.29 -8.50 -12.12
C GLN A 215 18.90 -7.20 -12.70
N PRO A 216 18.58 -6.00 -12.21
CA PRO A 216 19.18 -4.79 -12.77
C PRO A 216 20.60 -4.47 -12.25
N ILE A 217 21.12 -5.24 -11.30
CA ILE A 217 22.37 -4.90 -10.58
C ILE A 217 23.51 -5.78 -11.08
N LEU A 218 24.57 -5.14 -11.58
CA LEU A 218 25.74 -5.80 -12.15
C LEU A 218 26.91 -5.80 -11.17
N HIS A 219 27.57 -6.95 -11.07
CA HIS A 219 28.92 -7.08 -10.52
C HIS A 219 29.95 -6.41 -11.45
N ASP A 220 31.11 -6.04 -10.90
CA ASP A 220 32.19 -5.43 -11.68
C ASP A 220 32.63 -6.32 -12.86
N TYR A 221 32.69 -7.65 -12.64
CA TYR A 221 33.04 -8.60 -13.69
C TYR A 221 31.98 -8.70 -14.80
N GLU A 222 30.69 -8.63 -14.45
CA GLU A 222 29.58 -8.64 -15.41
C GLU A 222 29.58 -7.37 -16.26
N LEU A 223 29.85 -6.21 -15.64
CA LEU A 223 30.01 -4.96 -16.37
C LEU A 223 31.16 -5.05 -17.39
N GLU A 224 32.32 -5.62 -17.01
CA GLU A 224 33.45 -5.75 -17.93
C GLU A 224 33.18 -6.73 -19.08
N LYS A 225 32.41 -7.81 -18.84
CA LYS A 225 31.92 -8.67 -19.93
C LYS A 225 31.07 -7.87 -20.91
N LEU A 226 30.13 -7.07 -20.40
CA LEU A 226 29.25 -6.25 -21.22
C LEU A 226 30.03 -5.16 -21.96
N ARG A 227 31.02 -4.54 -21.31
CA ARG A 227 31.91 -3.54 -21.93
C ARG A 227 32.72 -4.12 -23.09
N SER A 228 33.05 -5.41 -23.02
CA SER A 228 33.87 -6.13 -23.99
C SER A 228 33.05 -6.89 -25.05
N ILE A 229 31.72 -6.73 -25.08
CA ILE A 229 30.86 -7.43 -26.01
C ILE A 229 31.07 -6.91 -27.45
N ASP A 230 31.36 -7.84 -28.36
CA ASP A 230 31.56 -7.57 -29.78
C ASP A 230 31.09 -8.82 -30.55
N THR A 231 29.79 -8.90 -30.81
CA THR A 231 29.18 -10.01 -31.56
C THR A 231 28.97 -9.66 -33.04
N GLY A 232 29.51 -8.54 -33.51
CA GLY A 232 29.26 -7.97 -34.84
C GLY A 232 27.88 -7.31 -35.03
N LEU A 233 26.89 -7.68 -34.22
CA LEU A 233 25.56 -7.07 -34.18
C LEU A 233 25.30 -6.29 -32.89
N PHE A 234 25.95 -6.65 -31.77
CA PHE A 234 25.76 -6.05 -30.45
C PHE A 234 27.09 -5.50 -29.91
N HIS A 235 27.16 -4.18 -29.68
CA HIS A 235 28.36 -3.48 -29.22
C HIS A 235 28.06 -2.50 -28.08
N ALA A 236 29.01 -2.34 -27.16
CA ALA A 236 28.94 -1.38 -26.06
C ALA A 236 29.91 -0.20 -26.22
N LYS A 237 29.48 0.99 -25.80
CA LYS A 237 30.32 2.20 -25.74
C LYS A 237 30.32 2.81 -24.34
N THR A 238 31.50 3.02 -23.76
CA THR A 238 31.61 3.79 -22.51
C THR A 238 31.66 5.30 -22.78
N LEU A 239 30.78 6.05 -22.13
CA LEU A 239 30.72 7.51 -22.11
C LEU A 239 31.07 8.03 -20.70
N GLN A 240 32.01 8.96 -20.64
CA GLN A 240 32.49 9.52 -19.36
C GLN A 240 31.61 10.67 -18.88
N THR A 241 31.19 10.63 -17.62
CA THR A 241 30.21 11.54 -17.01
C THR A 241 30.88 12.57 -16.09
N TYR A 242 31.57 13.55 -16.68
CA TYR A 242 32.23 14.61 -15.91
C TYR A 242 31.90 16.01 -16.43
N PHE A 243 32.16 17.03 -15.63
CA PHE A 243 32.20 18.44 -16.05
C PHE A 243 33.44 19.11 -15.45
N LYS A 244 33.82 20.27 -16.01
CA LYS A 244 35.03 20.97 -15.57
C LYS A 244 34.84 21.56 -14.17
N ALA A 245 35.78 21.31 -13.27
CA ALA A 245 35.76 21.76 -11.89
C ALA A 245 36.33 23.19 -11.73
N ASP A 246 35.90 24.11 -12.60
CA ASP A 246 36.43 25.50 -12.66
C ASP A 246 35.57 26.52 -11.91
N ASN A 247 34.46 26.09 -11.33
CA ASN A 247 33.51 26.94 -10.60
C ASN A 247 32.92 28.07 -11.47
N LEU A 248 32.90 27.89 -12.80
CA LEU A 248 32.26 28.82 -13.74
C LEU A 248 30.79 28.42 -13.98
N PRO A 249 29.87 29.39 -14.08
CA PRO A 249 28.49 29.13 -14.48
C PRO A 249 28.41 28.41 -15.84
N GLY A 250 27.46 27.49 -15.98
CA GLY A 250 27.23 26.72 -17.20
C GLY A 250 28.19 25.54 -17.41
N SER A 251 29.20 25.32 -16.56
CA SER A 251 30.15 24.19 -16.72
C SER A 251 29.45 22.83 -16.67
N LEU A 252 28.47 22.64 -15.77
CA LEU A 252 27.67 21.42 -15.70
C LEU A 252 26.78 21.26 -16.95
N GLU A 253 26.15 22.34 -17.42
CA GLU A 253 25.33 22.31 -18.64
C GLU A 253 26.17 21.91 -19.86
N ASN A 254 27.37 22.47 -20.00
CA ASN A 254 28.30 22.10 -21.06
C ASN A 254 28.70 20.62 -20.97
N GLY A 255 28.89 20.09 -19.76
CA GLY A 255 29.11 18.67 -19.52
C GLY A 255 27.94 17.80 -20.01
N LEU A 256 26.71 18.17 -19.67
CA LEU A 256 25.49 17.47 -20.10
C LEU A 256 25.29 17.54 -21.61
N ASN A 257 25.49 18.70 -22.23
CA ASN A 257 25.36 18.88 -23.68
C ASN A 257 26.39 18.02 -24.43
N ARG A 258 27.64 17.97 -23.95
CA ARG A 258 28.68 17.09 -24.51
C ARG A 258 28.27 15.62 -24.39
N LEU A 259 27.78 15.21 -23.23
CA LEU A 259 27.36 13.85 -22.97
C LEU A 259 26.19 13.42 -23.88
N CYS A 260 25.17 14.28 -24.03
CA CYS A 260 24.03 14.03 -24.92
C CYS A 260 24.46 13.90 -26.39
N ARG A 261 25.38 14.75 -26.85
CA ARG A 261 25.94 14.66 -28.21
C ARG A 261 26.67 13.33 -28.43
N TYR A 262 27.55 12.94 -27.51
CA TYR A 262 28.28 11.68 -27.63
C TYR A 262 27.38 10.44 -27.56
N ALA A 263 26.28 10.52 -26.81
CA ALA A 263 25.27 9.47 -26.82
C ALA A 263 24.54 9.38 -28.17
N GLU A 264 24.17 10.52 -28.76
CA GLU A 264 23.57 10.58 -30.10
C GLU A 264 24.51 10.03 -31.17
N ASP A 265 25.78 10.46 -31.17
CA ASP A 265 26.82 9.97 -32.09
C ASP A 265 27.01 8.44 -31.94
N ALA A 266 27.11 7.93 -30.71
CA ALA A 266 27.28 6.50 -30.46
C ALA A 266 26.08 5.67 -30.94
N VAL A 267 24.85 6.15 -30.76
CA VAL A 267 23.67 5.43 -31.28
C VAL A 267 23.67 5.44 -32.81
N GLN A 268 24.08 6.54 -33.45
CA GLN A 268 24.19 6.63 -34.91
C GLN A 268 25.29 5.73 -35.49
N ASP A 269 26.36 5.53 -34.74
CA ASP A 269 27.45 4.59 -35.07
C ASP A 269 27.05 3.11 -34.88
N GLY A 270 25.84 2.84 -34.37
CA GLY A 270 25.30 1.48 -34.23
C GLY A 270 25.61 0.80 -32.89
N PHE A 271 25.97 1.55 -31.85
CA PHE A 271 26.11 1.00 -30.50
C PHE A 271 24.74 0.74 -29.86
N GLU A 272 24.51 -0.48 -29.38
CA GLU A 272 23.25 -0.91 -28.75
C GLU A 272 23.28 -0.80 -27.22
N VAL A 273 24.46 -0.55 -26.63
CA VAL A 273 24.63 -0.31 -25.19
C VAL A 273 25.52 0.89 -24.93
N LEU A 274 25.05 1.84 -24.11
CA LEU A 274 25.87 2.94 -23.60
C LEU A 274 26.13 2.73 -22.11
N ILE A 275 27.41 2.66 -21.74
CA ILE A 275 27.87 2.59 -20.36
C ILE A 275 28.25 4.00 -19.91
N LEU A 276 27.48 4.59 -19.01
CA LEU A 276 27.73 5.89 -18.40
C LEU A 276 28.60 5.68 -17.17
N SER A 277 29.82 6.21 -17.18
CA SER A 277 30.82 5.98 -16.12
C SER A 277 31.24 7.30 -15.47
N ASP A 278 31.22 7.35 -14.13
CA ASP A 278 31.72 8.49 -13.34
C ASP A 278 33.17 8.29 -12.86
N ARG A 279 33.87 7.25 -13.34
CA ARG A 279 35.24 6.92 -12.92
C ARG A 279 36.30 7.91 -13.38
N ALA A 280 36.07 8.63 -14.48
CA ALA A 280 37.03 9.59 -15.05
C ALA A 280 36.99 10.96 -14.33
N ILE A 281 37.17 10.94 -13.00
CA ILE A 281 37.29 12.13 -12.15
C ILE A 281 38.76 12.38 -11.78
N ASP A 282 39.13 13.64 -11.69
CA ASP A 282 40.48 14.08 -11.30
C ASP A 282 40.41 15.48 -10.65
N SER A 283 41.55 16.12 -10.39
CA SER A 283 41.58 17.46 -9.76
C SER A 283 40.92 18.57 -10.59
N GLU A 284 40.69 18.38 -11.88
CA GLU A 284 40.10 19.35 -12.81
C GLU A 284 38.71 18.94 -13.32
N HIS A 285 38.28 17.69 -13.09
CA HIS A 285 37.03 17.13 -13.57
C HIS A 285 36.19 16.57 -12.41
N ALA A 286 35.00 17.14 -12.22
CA ALA A 286 34.02 16.70 -11.23
C ALA A 286 32.97 15.79 -11.89
N PRO A 287 32.41 14.81 -11.16
CA PRO A 287 31.42 13.90 -11.73
C PRO A 287 30.09 14.63 -11.99
N ILE A 288 29.42 14.33 -13.10
CA ILE A 288 28.01 14.69 -13.26
C ILE A 288 27.20 13.74 -12.35
N PRO A 289 26.28 14.20 -11.49
CA PRO A 289 25.45 13.31 -10.68
C PRO A 289 24.78 12.23 -11.54
N SER A 290 24.92 10.95 -11.16
CA SER A 290 24.60 9.83 -12.05
C SER A 290 23.14 9.83 -12.51
N LEU A 291 22.23 10.19 -11.61
CA LEU A 291 20.80 10.35 -11.91
C LEU A 291 20.54 11.42 -12.97
N LEU A 292 21.21 12.57 -12.88
CA LEU A 292 21.08 13.65 -13.86
C LEU A 292 21.69 13.25 -15.21
N ALA A 293 22.84 12.56 -15.19
CA ALA A 293 23.49 12.07 -16.40
C ALA A 293 22.61 11.09 -17.19
N VAL A 294 22.07 10.06 -16.51
CA VAL A 294 21.22 9.06 -17.19
C VAL A 294 19.90 9.66 -17.66
N SER A 295 19.26 10.50 -16.86
CA SER A 295 17.97 11.11 -17.22
C SER A 295 18.11 12.08 -18.39
N ALA A 296 19.18 12.88 -18.41
CA ALA A 296 19.50 13.77 -19.52
C ALA A 296 19.62 13.01 -20.85
N ILE A 297 20.41 11.93 -20.88
CA ILE A 297 20.56 11.10 -22.09
C ILE A 297 19.25 10.42 -22.44
N HIS A 298 18.55 9.83 -21.47
CA HIS A 298 17.28 9.14 -21.70
C HIS A 298 16.28 10.06 -22.41
N HIS A 299 16.06 11.26 -21.88
CA HIS A 299 15.14 12.23 -22.48
C HIS A 299 15.64 12.85 -23.78
N HIS A 300 16.93 13.09 -23.92
CA HIS A 300 17.51 13.56 -25.18
C HIS A 300 17.27 12.54 -26.31
N LEU A 301 17.56 11.26 -26.05
CA LEU A 301 17.35 10.19 -27.02
C LEU A 301 15.87 9.95 -27.32
N ILE A 302 14.95 10.13 -26.35
CA ILE A 302 13.49 10.08 -26.61
C ILE A 302 13.10 11.18 -27.60
N LYS A 303 13.50 12.42 -27.35
CA LYS A 303 13.19 13.57 -28.21
C LYS A 303 13.72 13.39 -29.64
N LYS A 304 14.81 12.64 -29.80
CA LYS A 304 15.42 12.30 -31.09
C LYS A 304 14.83 11.05 -31.75
N GLY A 305 13.95 10.31 -31.08
CA GLY A 305 13.43 9.03 -31.56
C GLY A 305 14.47 7.90 -31.56
N LEU A 306 15.54 8.04 -30.78
CA LEU A 306 16.69 7.13 -30.72
C LEU A 306 16.70 6.25 -29.46
N ARG A 307 15.92 6.56 -28.42
CA ARG A 307 16.00 5.84 -27.12
C ARG A 307 15.69 4.35 -27.24
N GLY A 308 14.78 3.96 -28.13
CA GLY A 308 14.43 2.56 -28.34
C GLY A 308 15.56 1.72 -28.94
N ALA A 309 16.60 2.33 -29.51
CA ALA A 309 17.70 1.61 -30.14
C ALA A 309 18.81 1.16 -29.17
N VAL A 310 18.76 1.56 -27.90
CA VAL A 310 19.91 1.45 -27.00
C VAL A 310 19.56 1.17 -25.54
N GLY A 311 20.33 0.32 -24.87
CA GLY A 311 20.31 0.14 -23.42
C GLY A 311 21.23 1.14 -22.70
N LEU A 312 20.81 1.67 -21.56
CA LEU A 312 21.64 2.59 -20.75
C LEU A 312 22.14 1.88 -19.49
N VAL A 313 23.44 1.66 -19.37
CA VAL A 313 24.06 1.04 -18.20
C VAL A 313 24.81 2.10 -17.41
N VAL A 314 24.67 2.11 -16.09
CA VAL A 314 25.27 3.13 -15.23
C VAL A 314 26.32 2.51 -14.31
N GLU A 315 27.58 2.87 -14.51
CA GLU A 315 28.70 2.59 -13.61
C GLU A 315 28.91 3.82 -12.72
N ALA A 316 28.51 3.73 -11.44
CA ALA A 316 28.41 4.91 -10.58
C ALA A 316 28.92 4.68 -9.15
N GLY A 317 29.64 5.67 -8.63
CA GLY A 317 30.14 5.71 -7.26
C GLY A 317 29.18 6.35 -6.26
N ASP A 318 28.17 7.10 -6.72
CA ASP A 318 27.19 7.81 -5.89
C ASP A 318 25.94 6.97 -5.51
N ILE A 319 25.97 5.65 -5.77
CA ILE A 319 24.83 4.73 -5.64
C ILE A 319 25.12 3.63 -4.62
N TRP A 320 24.43 3.65 -3.47
CA TRP A 320 24.64 2.66 -2.39
C TRP A 320 23.38 2.31 -1.57
N GLU A 321 22.28 3.04 -1.75
CA GLU A 321 20.99 2.78 -1.09
C GLU A 321 19.93 2.39 -2.10
N VAL A 322 18.97 1.55 -1.70
CA VAL A 322 17.88 1.04 -2.56
C VAL A 322 17.17 2.16 -3.35
N HIS A 323 16.94 3.32 -2.72
CA HIS A 323 16.29 4.46 -3.36
C HIS A 323 17.10 5.00 -4.55
N HIS A 324 18.43 5.00 -4.48
CA HIS A 324 19.28 5.47 -5.57
C HIS A 324 19.08 4.59 -6.81
N PHE A 325 19.12 3.26 -6.64
CA PHE A 325 18.85 2.32 -7.72
C PHE A 325 17.45 2.52 -8.31
N ALA A 326 16.44 2.67 -7.45
CA ALA A 326 15.06 2.91 -7.88
C ALA A 326 14.90 4.20 -8.69
N CYS A 327 15.61 5.28 -8.33
CA CYS A 327 15.62 6.51 -9.11
C CYS A 327 16.27 6.31 -10.49
N LEU A 328 17.45 5.71 -10.55
CA LEU A 328 18.15 5.48 -11.83
C LEU A 328 17.30 4.66 -12.80
N LEU A 329 16.65 3.59 -12.32
CA LEU A 329 15.74 2.76 -13.12
C LEU A 329 14.51 3.56 -13.59
N ALA A 330 13.85 4.31 -12.72
CA ALA A 330 12.67 5.10 -13.11
C ALA A 330 12.98 6.23 -14.11
N PHE A 331 14.25 6.66 -14.19
CA PHE A 331 14.70 7.73 -15.10
C PHE A 331 15.54 7.21 -16.28
N GLY A 332 15.50 5.90 -16.55
CA GLY A 332 15.90 5.33 -17.83
C GLY A 332 17.12 4.41 -17.84
N ALA A 333 17.77 4.16 -16.69
CA ALA A 333 18.81 3.15 -16.58
C ALA A 333 18.23 1.74 -16.79
N THR A 334 18.90 0.92 -17.57
CA THR A 334 18.56 -0.48 -17.84
C THR A 334 19.26 -1.42 -16.85
N ALA A 335 20.51 -1.11 -16.49
CA ALA A 335 21.30 -1.85 -15.51
C ALA A 335 22.29 -0.92 -14.77
N ILE A 336 22.71 -1.30 -13.57
CA ILE A 336 23.49 -0.45 -12.66
C ILE A 336 24.62 -1.26 -12.03
N ASN A 337 25.85 -0.77 -12.14
CA ASN A 337 27.01 -1.26 -11.40
C ASN A 337 27.39 -0.26 -10.29
N PRO A 338 27.16 -0.59 -9.01
CA PRO A 338 27.48 0.28 -7.88
C PRO A 338 28.93 0.04 -7.40
N TYR A 339 29.92 0.28 -8.26
CA TYR A 339 31.31 -0.16 -8.03
C TYR A 339 31.88 0.31 -6.69
N LEU A 340 31.57 1.54 -6.25
CA LEU A 340 32.13 2.08 -5.01
C LEU A 340 31.53 1.44 -3.77
N ALA A 341 30.25 1.05 -3.82
CA ALA A 341 29.61 0.31 -2.73
C ALA A 341 30.21 -1.10 -2.59
N LEU A 342 30.42 -1.80 -3.71
CA LEU A 342 31.07 -3.12 -3.74
C LEU A 342 32.54 -3.03 -3.28
N ALA A 343 33.27 -2.01 -3.74
CA ALA A 343 34.63 -1.74 -3.29
C ALA A 343 34.70 -1.46 -1.77
N THR A 344 33.72 -0.72 -1.23
CA THR A 344 33.63 -0.42 0.20
C THR A 344 33.43 -1.71 1.02
N ILE A 345 32.55 -2.61 0.58
CA ILE A 345 32.34 -3.92 1.22
C ILE A 345 33.64 -4.72 1.24
N ASN A 346 34.34 -4.78 0.10
CA ASN A 346 35.63 -5.48 -0.02
C ASN A 346 36.69 -4.90 0.93
N THR A 347 36.84 -3.57 0.98
CA THR A 347 37.79 -2.89 1.86
C THR A 347 37.47 -3.13 3.33
N LEU A 348 36.21 -2.95 3.76
CA LEU A 348 35.81 -3.16 5.15
C LEU A 348 36.00 -4.61 5.61
N SER A 349 35.80 -5.58 4.71
CA SER A 349 36.06 -7.00 4.98
C SER A 349 37.55 -7.26 5.16
N LYS A 350 38.40 -6.80 4.22
CA LYS A 350 39.85 -6.98 4.27
C LYS A 350 40.52 -6.30 5.45
N GLU A 351 39.98 -5.17 5.91
CA GLU A 351 40.46 -4.45 7.10
C GLU A 351 39.94 -5.03 8.43
N GLY A 352 39.11 -6.08 8.41
CA GLY A 352 38.56 -6.71 9.61
C GLY A 352 37.58 -5.81 10.38
N LYS A 353 36.94 -4.84 9.71
CA LYS A 353 36.00 -3.88 10.32
C LYS A 353 34.54 -4.36 10.28
N MET A 354 34.27 -5.55 9.76
CA MET A 354 32.94 -6.18 9.76
C MET A 354 32.89 -7.37 10.72
N GLU A 355 31.86 -7.42 11.55
CA GLU A 355 31.55 -8.56 12.42
C GLU A 355 30.86 -9.67 11.61
N SER A 356 31.59 -10.31 10.71
CA SER A 356 31.08 -11.41 9.87
C SER A 356 32.18 -12.40 9.52
N THR A 357 31.82 -13.69 9.45
CA THR A 357 32.69 -14.78 9.01
C THR A 357 32.56 -15.10 7.51
N LEU A 358 31.67 -14.38 6.80
CA LEU A 358 31.41 -14.60 5.38
C LEU A 358 32.53 -14.03 4.50
N ASP A 359 32.77 -14.67 3.36
CA ASP A 359 33.71 -14.20 2.34
C ASP A 359 33.14 -13.04 1.50
N VAL A 360 34.01 -12.31 0.79
CA VAL A 360 33.64 -11.12 -0.01
C VAL A 360 32.58 -11.43 -1.08
N PRO A 361 32.64 -12.57 -1.81
CA PRO A 361 31.57 -12.97 -2.73
C PRO A 361 30.21 -13.11 -2.05
N SER A 362 30.14 -13.77 -0.90
CA SER A 362 28.88 -13.92 -0.15
C SER A 362 28.36 -12.58 0.38
N LEU A 363 29.25 -11.70 0.85
CA LEU A 363 28.88 -10.35 1.29
C LEU A 363 28.30 -9.51 0.14
N SER A 364 28.92 -9.57 -1.05
CA SER A 364 28.45 -8.88 -2.24
C SER A 364 27.09 -9.42 -2.70
N LYS A 365 26.91 -10.75 -2.69
CA LYS A 365 25.64 -11.41 -2.99
C LYS A 365 24.54 -10.96 -2.02
N ASN A 366 24.84 -10.87 -0.72
CA ASN A 366 23.88 -10.40 0.28
C ASN A 366 23.47 -8.94 0.05
N TYR A 367 24.43 -8.07 -0.27
CA TYR A 367 24.15 -6.66 -0.58
C TYR A 367 23.23 -6.53 -1.80
N ILE A 368 23.56 -7.22 -2.89
CA ILE A 368 22.75 -7.17 -4.12
C ILE A 368 21.36 -7.76 -3.88
N LYS A 369 21.26 -8.89 -3.18
CA LYS A 369 19.97 -9.47 -2.79
C LYS A 369 19.13 -8.47 -1.99
N ALA A 370 19.72 -7.77 -1.03
CA ALA A 370 19.02 -6.77 -0.22
C ALA A 370 18.55 -5.56 -1.06
N VAL A 371 19.33 -5.14 -2.06
CA VAL A 371 18.92 -4.12 -3.03
C VAL A 371 17.74 -4.62 -3.87
N CYS A 372 17.82 -5.82 -4.43
CA CYS A 372 16.76 -6.44 -5.22
C CYS A 372 15.45 -6.60 -4.43
N ASP A 373 15.50 -7.16 -3.22
CA ASP A 373 14.33 -7.25 -2.33
C ASP A 373 13.77 -5.85 -2.01
N GLY A 374 14.66 -4.85 -1.84
CA GLY A 374 14.29 -3.46 -1.64
C GLY A 374 13.62 -2.81 -2.85
N LEU A 375 14.04 -3.13 -4.07
CA LEU A 375 13.43 -2.66 -5.32
C LEU A 375 12.02 -3.21 -5.48
N LEU A 376 11.84 -4.53 -5.30
CA LEU A 376 10.52 -5.16 -5.29
C LEU A 376 9.58 -4.53 -4.27
N LYS A 377 10.15 -4.17 -3.12
CA LYS A 377 9.43 -3.44 -2.08
C LYS A 377 9.05 -2.02 -2.48
N ILE A 378 9.84 -1.33 -3.31
CA ILE A 378 9.46 -0.02 -3.84
C ILE A 378 8.36 -0.16 -4.90
N PHE A 379 8.48 -1.14 -5.81
CA PHE A 379 7.49 -1.34 -6.89
C PHE A 379 6.10 -1.65 -6.32
N SER A 380 6.05 -2.56 -5.34
CA SER A 380 4.80 -2.94 -4.68
C SER A 380 4.08 -1.80 -3.95
N LYS A 381 4.77 -0.70 -3.56
CA LYS A 381 4.12 0.48 -2.96
C LYS A 381 3.11 1.15 -3.89
N MET A 382 3.30 1.00 -5.20
CA MET A 382 2.43 1.54 -6.24
C MET A 382 1.59 0.45 -6.93
N GLY A 383 1.70 -0.80 -6.49
CA GLY A 383 1.06 -1.94 -7.15
C GLY A 383 1.74 -2.37 -8.46
N ILE A 384 2.97 -1.95 -8.71
CA ILE A 384 3.75 -2.36 -9.89
C ILE A 384 4.42 -3.70 -9.60
N SER A 385 4.24 -4.67 -10.51
CA SER A 385 4.69 -6.06 -10.32
C SER A 385 5.99 -6.39 -11.07
N THR A 386 6.43 -5.55 -12.01
CA THR A 386 7.61 -5.81 -12.86
C THR A 386 8.56 -4.63 -12.93
N LEU A 387 9.86 -4.92 -13.07
CA LEU A 387 10.86 -3.90 -13.37
C LEU A 387 10.57 -3.19 -14.70
N GLN A 388 10.04 -3.90 -15.69
CA GLN A 388 9.79 -3.38 -17.03
C GLN A 388 8.78 -2.23 -17.03
N SER A 389 7.66 -2.40 -16.32
CA SER A 389 6.67 -1.33 -16.16
C SER A 389 7.19 -0.18 -15.28
N TYR A 390 8.18 -0.44 -14.42
CA TYR A 390 8.79 0.57 -13.57
C TYR A 390 9.87 1.39 -14.31
N HIS A 391 10.58 0.78 -15.25
CA HIS A 391 11.66 1.40 -16.04
C HIS A 391 11.12 2.60 -16.83
N GLY A 392 11.71 3.78 -16.64
CA GLY A 392 11.24 5.00 -17.31
C GLY A 392 9.89 5.57 -16.84
N SER A 393 9.24 4.95 -15.84
CA SER A 393 7.90 5.36 -15.37
C SER A 393 7.86 6.67 -14.60
N GLN A 394 9.01 7.16 -14.12
CA GLN A 394 9.13 8.38 -13.31
C GLN A 394 8.17 8.47 -12.12
N VAL A 395 7.90 7.36 -11.42
CA VAL A 395 7.04 7.29 -10.22
C VAL A 395 7.66 7.96 -8.98
N PHE A 396 8.07 9.22 -9.14
CA PHE A 396 8.69 10.08 -8.14
C PHE A 396 8.13 11.50 -8.25
N GLU A 397 8.21 12.24 -7.14
CA GLU A 397 8.04 13.68 -7.15
C GLU A 397 9.37 14.35 -6.82
N ILE A 398 9.74 15.35 -7.61
CA ILE A 398 10.99 16.10 -7.48
C ILE A 398 10.72 17.34 -6.62
N LEU A 399 11.38 17.42 -5.47
CA LEU A 399 11.32 18.59 -4.58
C LEU A 399 12.68 19.30 -4.54
N GLY A 400 12.68 20.62 -4.65
CA GLY A 400 13.89 21.42 -4.50
C GLY A 400 14.75 21.53 -5.77
N ILE A 401 14.23 21.16 -6.95
CA ILE A 401 14.87 21.38 -8.25
C ILE A 401 13.93 22.24 -9.12
N ASN A 402 14.49 23.24 -9.80
CA ASN A 402 13.69 24.18 -10.57
C ASN A 402 12.99 23.52 -11.78
N LYS A 403 11.95 24.19 -12.25
CA LYS A 403 11.11 23.69 -13.35
C LYS A 403 11.86 23.61 -14.69
N GLU A 404 12.83 24.48 -14.93
CA GLU A 404 13.63 24.47 -16.16
C GLU A 404 14.50 23.22 -16.27
N VAL A 405 15.20 22.86 -15.19
CA VAL A 405 16.00 21.64 -15.09
C VAL A 405 15.11 20.40 -15.21
N VAL A 406 13.99 20.36 -14.49
CA VAL A 406 13.05 19.22 -14.56
C VAL A 406 12.47 19.08 -15.97
N ASN A 407 11.96 20.14 -16.57
CA ASN A 407 11.42 20.08 -17.93
C ASN A 407 12.46 19.63 -18.96
N LYS A 408 13.72 20.05 -18.82
CA LYS A 408 14.79 19.74 -19.77
C LYS A 408 15.34 18.33 -19.61
N TYR A 409 15.65 17.92 -18.37
CA TYR A 409 16.43 16.71 -18.07
C TYR A 409 15.65 15.61 -17.36
N PHE A 410 14.46 15.89 -16.81
CA PHE A 410 13.55 14.93 -16.17
C PHE A 410 12.14 15.09 -16.74
N THR A 411 12.04 15.19 -18.08
CA THR A 411 10.81 15.59 -18.79
C THR A 411 9.63 14.70 -18.39
N GLY A 412 8.53 15.30 -17.90
CA GLY A 412 7.36 14.59 -17.37
C GLY A 412 7.31 14.56 -15.84
N GLY A 413 8.44 14.76 -15.16
CA GLY A 413 8.52 14.79 -13.71
C GLY A 413 7.78 15.98 -13.07
N ILE A 414 7.24 15.75 -11.88
CA ILE A 414 6.51 16.77 -11.12
C ILE A 414 7.48 17.51 -10.21
N THR A 415 7.51 18.86 -10.32
CA THR A 415 8.14 19.75 -9.33
C THR A 415 7.23 20.92 -9.01
N ARG A 416 6.71 20.97 -7.78
CA ARG A 416 5.70 21.97 -7.36
C ARG A 416 6.28 23.22 -6.70
N ILE A 417 7.47 23.10 -6.11
CA ILE A 417 8.09 24.18 -5.34
C ILE A 417 9.37 24.73 -5.97
N GLY A 418 9.79 24.22 -7.14
CA GLY A 418 11.05 24.62 -7.76
C GLY A 418 12.26 24.37 -6.86
N GLY A 419 13.33 25.15 -7.06
CA GLY A 419 14.56 25.07 -6.27
C GLY A 419 15.84 25.20 -7.11
N LEU A 420 16.80 24.32 -6.95
CA LEU A 420 18.13 24.43 -7.53
C LEU A 420 18.10 24.39 -9.07
N GLY A 421 18.89 25.26 -9.71
CA GLY A 421 19.27 25.17 -11.12
C GLY A 421 20.55 24.35 -11.32
N LEU A 422 21.06 24.32 -12.54
CA LEU A 422 22.28 23.56 -12.85
C LEU A 422 23.52 24.11 -12.14
N ASP A 423 23.66 25.42 -12.02
CA ASP A 423 24.82 26.04 -11.36
C ASP A 423 24.81 25.76 -9.86
N GLU A 424 23.63 25.76 -9.24
CA GLU A 424 23.43 25.35 -7.85
C GLU A 424 23.78 23.87 -7.62
N ILE A 425 23.36 22.98 -8.53
CA ILE A 425 23.71 21.55 -8.48
C ILE A 425 25.22 21.36 -8.67
N ALA A 426 25.82 22.09 -9.62
CA ALA A 426 27.26 22.07 -9.86
C ALA A 426 28.02 22.48 -8.59
N ARG A 427 27.58 23.53 -7.91
CA ARG A 427 28.16 23.99 -6.64
C ARG A 427 28.15 22.90 -5.56
N GLU A 428 27.06 22.17 -5.37
CA GLU A 428 27.02 21.05 -4.42
C GLU A 428 28.06 19.98 -4.74
N THR A 429 28.17 19.61 -6.01
CA THR A 429 29.12 18.60 -6.45
C THR A 429 30.55 19.07 -6.28
N LEU A 430 30.84 20.34 -6.61
CA LEU A 430 32.16 20.94 -6.45
C LEU A 430 32.57 21.04 -4.97
N CYS A 431 31.64 21.30 -4.05
CA CYS A 431 31.98 21.29 -2.61
C CYS A 431 32.53 19.93 -2.15
N LYS A 432 31.95 18.81 -2.62
CA LYS A 432 32.43 17.45 -2.30
C LYS A 432 33.76 17.16 -3.00
N HIS A 433 33.85 17.54 -4.28
CA HIS A 433 35.05 17.35 -5.10
C HIS A 433 36.27 18.08 -4.52
N VAL A 434 36.14 19.37 -4.21
CA VAL A 434 37.19 20.17 -3.60
C VAL A 434 37.66 19.52 -2.29
N ASN A 435 36.75 19.11 -1.41
CA ASN A 435 37.13 18.44 -0.16
C ASN A 435 37.91 17.13 -0.39
N GLY A 436 37.54 16.35 -1.41
CA GLY A 436 38.21 15.09 -1.75
C GLY A 436 39.60 15.27 -2.37
N PHE A 437 39.83 16.32 -3.17
CA PHE A 437 41.10 16.54 -3.88
C PHE A 437 42.04 17.56 -3.20
N SER A 438 41.54 18.41 -2.29
CA SER A 438 42.37 19.43 -1.60
C SER A 438 43.08 18.93 -0.33
N SER A 439 42.75 17.74 0.17
CA SER A 439 43.35 17.19 1.39
C SER A 439 44.77 16.67 1.15
N SER A 440 45.77 17.53 1.31
CA SER A 440 47.20 17.19 1.15
C SER A 440 47.90 16.66 2.41
N LYS A 441 47.18 16.23 3.47
CA LYS A 441 47.83 15.80 4.73
C LYS A 441 47.20 14.57 5.41
N LYS A 442 48.11 13.81 6.03
CA LYS A 442 48.04 12.56 6.80
C LYS A 442 46.97 12.44 7.93
N GLU A 443 45.95 13.29 8.03
CA GLU A 443 44.96 13.24 9.13
C GLU A 443 43.61 12.61 8.73
N THR A 444 43.65 11.28 8.63
CA THR A 444 42.74 10.23 9.15
C THR A 444 41.20 10.30 9.14
N GLN A 445 40.49 11.35 8.74
CA GLN A 445 39.01 11.27 8.66
C GLN A 445 38.39 12.05 7.48
N LEU A 446 38.21 11.37 6.35
CA LEU A 446 37.62 11.90 5.12
C LEU A 446 36.09 11.99 5.14
N LEU A 447 35.41 11.13 5.92
CA LEU A 447 33.94 11.09 6.00
C LEU A 447 33.44 11.82 7.25
N PRO A 448 32.36 12.63 7.13
CA PRO A 448 31.77 13.32 8.27
C PRO A 448 31.14 12.34 9.28
N GLU A 449 30.89 12.79 10.51
CA GLU A 449 30.30 11.97 11.59
C GLU A 449 28.90 11.40 11.23
N GLY A 450 28.23 12.01 10.25
CA GLY A 450 26.85 11.70 9.85
C GLY A 450 25.83 12.35 10.79
N GLY A 451 24.57 11.92 10.70
CA GLY A 451 23.48 12.51 11.50
C GLY A 451 22.11 12.48 10.80
N ILE A 452 22.07 11.97 9.57
CA ILE A 452 20.86 11.89 8.74
C ILE A 452 19.77 11.05 9.44
N TYR A 453 20.13 9.90 10.00
CA TYR A 453 19.17 8.93 10.55
C TYR A 453 18.83 9.15 12.03
N GLN A 454 19.78 9.69 12.79
CA GLN A 454 19.66 9.98 14.21
C GLN A 454 20.50 11.21 14.55
N TRP A 455 20.03 11.99 15.52
CA TRP A 455 20.73 13.18 15.95
C TRP A 455 22.13 12.81 16.49
N LYS A 456 23.14 13.55 16.05
CA LYS A 456 24.50 13.51 16.57
C LYS A 456 24.97 14.93 16.85
N ARG A 457 25.89 15.09 17.81
CA ARG A 457 26.31 16.41 18.28
C ARG A 457 26.95 17.27 17.19
N ARG A 458 27.74 16.68 16.28
CA ARG A 458 28.37 17.37 15.13
C ARG A 458 27.75 16.94 13.79
N GLY A 459 26.52 16.43 13.83
CA GLY A 459 25.82 15.91 12.66
C GLY A 459 24.76 16.84 12.08
N GLU A 460 23.95 16.26 11.19
CA GLU A 460 22.77 16.90 10.63
C GLU A 460 21.83 17.43 11.72
N ALA A 461 21.14 18.53 11.44
CA ALA A 461 20.27 19.18 12.42
C ALA A 461 18.91 18.47 12.53
N HIS A 462 18.36 18.38 13.75
CA HIS A 462 17.01 17.83 13.99
C HIS A 462 16.20 18.80 14.83
N LEU A 463 14.90 18.95 14.51
CA LEU A 463 13.97 19.77 15.30
C LEU A 463 13.81 19.23 16.72
N PHE A 464 13.64 17.91 16.87
CA PHE A 464 13.78 17.27 18.17
C PHE A 464 15.24 16.90 18.41
N ASN A 465 15.81 17.52 19.42
CA ASN A 465 17.18 17.34 19.90
C ASN A 465 17.15 17.37 21.45
N PRO A 466 18.27 17.09 22.14
CA PRO A 466 18.26 17.01 23.60
C PRO A 466 17.72 18.26 24.31
N GLU A 467 17.98 19.46 23.79
CA GLU A 467 17.52 20.72 24.37
C GLU A 467 16.02 20.91 24.22
N THR A 468 15.48 20.79 23.00
CA THR A 468 14.04 20.94 22.73
C THR A 468 13.21 19.87 23.43
N VAL A 469 13.71 18.63 23.51
CA VAL A 469 13.08 17.54 24.29
C VAL A 469 13.03 17.90 25.77
N HIS A 470 14.14 18.39 26.34
CA HIS A 470 14.21 18.77 27.74
C HIS A 470 13.25 19.92 28.07
N LEU A 471 13.23 20.99 27.27
CA LEU A 471 12.37 22.15 27.49
C LEU A 471 10.88 21.77 27.44
N LEU A 472 10.47 20.95 26.47
CA LEU A 472 9.07 20.52 26.37
C LEU A 472 8.65 19.68 27.57
N GLN A 473 9.49 18.72 27.99
CA GLN A 473 9.24 17.90 29.17
C GLN A 473 9.21 18.74 30.45
N HIS A 474 10.10 19.73 30.58
CA HIS A 474 10.12 20.61 31.74
C HIS A 474 8.83 21.44 31.81
N ALA A 475 8.49 22.16 30.74
CA ALA A 475 7.29 22.99 30.66
C ALA A 475 6.01 22.21 31.00
N THR A 476 5.85 21.01 30.42
CA THR A 476 4.64 20.18 30.63
C THR A 476 4.58 19.56 32.02
N ARG A 477 5.72 19.29 32.67
CA ARG A 477 5.77 18.77 34.05
C ARG A 477 5.52 19.83 35.10
N THR A 478 5.99 21.05 34.88
CA THR A 478 5.83 22.18 35.82
C THR A 478 4.64 23.07 35.52
N GLN A 479 3.92 22.81 34.43
CA GLN A 479 2.83 23.66 33.93
C GLN A 479 3.30 25.11 33.67
N ASP A 480 4.51 25.27 33.13
CA ASP A 480 5.14 26.56 32.87
C ASP A 480 5.07 26.93 31.38
N TYR A 481 4.18 27.88 31.06
CA TYR A 481 3.98 28.35 29.69
C TYR A 481 5.15 29.20 29.16
N GLU A 482 5.91 29.88 30.01
CA GLU A 482 7.08 30.66 29.58
C GLU A 482 8.24 29.75 29.15
N VAL A 483 8.42 28.61 29.83
CA VAL A 483 9.34 27.57 29.37
C VAL A 483 8.86 26.97 28.04
N TYR A 484 7.55 26.77 27.86
CA TYR A 484 7.00 26.34 26.58
C TYR A 484 7.28 27.36 25.46
N LYS A 485 7.14 28.66 25.70
CA LYS A 485 7.47 29.70 24.71
C LYS A 485 8.95 29.63 24.28
N LYS A 486 9.87 29.33 25.20
CA LYS A 486 11.29 29.07 24.86
C LYS A 486 11.45 27.84 23.95
N TYR A 487 10.73 26.75 24.24
CA TYR A 487 10.68 25.57 23.37
C TYR A 487 10.11 25.92 21.98
N ALA A 488 8.95 26.56 21.93
CA ALA A 488 8.27 26.91 20.69
C ALA A 488 9.13 27.82 19.82
N LYS A 489 9.80 28.81 20.45
CA LYS A 489 10.78 29.68 19.78
C LYS A 489 11.88 28.88 19.08
N LEU A 490 12.53 27.93 19.77
CA LEU A 490 13.58 27.09 19.17
C LEU A 490 13.08 26.21 18.01
N ILE A 491 11.82 25.78 18.04
CA ILE A 491 11.21 25.00 16.95
C ILE A 491 10.81 25.89 15.77
N ASN A 492 10.27 27.08 16.05
CA ASN A 492 9.73 28.03 15.07
C ASN A 492 10.84 28.84 14.36
N GLU A 493 11.90 29.21 15.09
CA GLU A 493 13.03 29.99 14.56
C GLU A 493 14.04 29.11 13.82
N GLN A 494 13.67 28.71 12.61
CA GLN A 494 14.49 27.88 11.73
C GLN A 494 15.41 28.70 10.81
N THR A 495 15.69 29.97 11.15
CA THR A 495 16.15 31.00 10.22
C THR A 495 17.48 30.67 9.52
N ASP A 496 18.40 30.00 10.22
CA ASP A 496 19.73 29.68 9.67
C ASP A 496 19.82 28.28 9.05
N ARG A 497 18.96 27.34 9.47
CA ARG A 497 19.06 25.92 9.10
C ARG A 497 17.92 25.39 8.24
N MET A 498 16.77 26.09 8.21
CA MET A 498 15.62 25.90 7.31
C MET A 498 15.21 24.42 7.14
N TYR A 499 14.54 23.86 8.16
CA TYR A 499 14.22 22.43 8.21
C TYR A 499 12.98 22.02 7.42
N THR A 500 12.02 22.93 7.26
CA THR A 500 10.65 22.64 6.81
C THR A 500 10.11 23.73 5.90
N ILE A 501 9.13 23.40 5.05
CA ILE A 501 8.46 24.37 4.16
C ILE A 501 7.77 25.46 4.98
N ARG A 502 7.02 25.08 6.03
CA ARG A 502 6.40 26.05 6.96
C ARG A 502 7.40 26.95 7.69
N GLY A 503 8.66 26.53 7.84
CA GLY A 503 9.74 27.37 8.36
C GLY A 503 10.11 28.54 7.44
N LEU A 504 9.77 28.47 6.14
CA LEU A 504 9.96 29.53 5.15
C LEU A 504 8.81 30.55 5.11
N LEU A 505 7.71 30.25 5.82
CA LEU A 505 6.52 31.08 5.85
C LEU A 505 6.54 32.05 7.04
N ASP A 506 5.81 33.14 6.84
CA ASP A 506 5.50 34.13 7.86
C ASP A 506 4.05 34.58 7.72
N PHE A 507 3.56 35.31 8.72
CA PHE A 507 2.20 35.81 8.74
C PHE A 507 2.07 37.15 8.00
N ALA A 508 0.97 37.31 7.28
CA ALA A 508 0.57 38.57 6.64
C ALA A 508 -0.64 39.16 7.40
N HIS A 509 -0.53 40.42 7.81
CA HIS A 509 -1.54 41.09 8.63
C HIS A 509 -2.47 41.91 7.73
N HIS A 510 -3.69 41.39 7.52
CA HIS A 510 -4.75 42.05 6.74
C HIS A 510 -5.89 42.58 7.61
N ARG A 511 -5.83 42.35 8.92
CA ARG A 511 -6.84 42.74 9.92
C ARG A 511 -6.13 43.38 11.11
N GLU A 512 -6.87 44.21 11.85
CA GLU A 512 -6.41 44.67 13.15
C GLU A 512 -6.39 43.51 14.15
N SER A 513 -5.38 43.51 15.02
CA SER A 513 -5.30 42.57 16.13
C SER A 513 -6.47 42.79 17.09
N ILE A 514 -7.01 41.72 17.64
CA ILE A 514 -8.11 41.74 18.60
C ILE A 514 -7.64 41.36 20.00
N SER A 515 -8.48 41.57 21.02
CA SER A 515 -8.16 41.02 22.35
C SER A 515 -8.19 39.49 22.29
N ILE A 516 -7.26 38.83 22.99
CA ILE A 516 -7.29 37.37 23.14
C ILE A 516 -8.58 36.86 23.81
N ASP A 517 -9.25 37.71 24.59
CA ASP A 517 -10.55 37.42 25.22
C ASP A 517 -11.69 37.31 24.20
N GLU A 518 -11.53 37.88 22.99
CA GLU A 518 -12.50 37.74 21.89
C GLU A 518 -12.29 36.46 21.07
N VAL A 519 -11.13 35.81 21.22
CA VAL A 519 -10.82 34.53 20.57
C VAL A 519 -11.50 33.41 21.32
N GLU A 520 -12.03 32.43 20.59
CA GLU A 520 -12.61 31.21 21.19
C GLU A 520 -11.66 30.59 22.23
N SER A 521 -12.24 29.99 23.28
CA SER A 521 -11.48 29.50 24.42
C SER A 521 -10.54 28.35 24.04
N ALA A 522 -9.46 28.19 24.80
CA ALA A 522 -8.54 27.07 24.62
C ALA A 522 -9.27 25.71 24.76
N GLU A 523 -10.26 25.63 25.64
CA GLU A 523 -11.12 24.45 25.80
C GLU A 523 -11.90 24.11 24.51
N SER A 524 -12.42 25.12 23.80
CA SER A 524 -13.08 24.92 22.50
C SER A 524 -12.11 24.36 21.47
N ILE A 525 -10.92 24.96 21.37
CA ILE A 525 -9.87 24.55 20.43
C ILE A 525 -9.38 23.13 20.74
N MET A 526 -9.25 22.75 22.02
CA MET A 526 -8.73 21.44 22.41
C MET A 526 -9.55 20.26 21.88
N LYS A 527 -10.86 20.45 21.63
CA LYS A 527 -11.76 19.44 21.04
C LYS A 527 -11.40 19.08 19.59
N ARG A 528 -10.65 19.96 18.90
CA ARG A 528 -10.16 19.78 17.53
C ARG A 528 -8.87 18.96 17.46
N PHE A 529 -8.24 18.68 18.59
CA PHE A 529 -7.05 17.83 18.61
C PHE A 529 -7.39 16.36 18.53
N ALA A 530 -6.59 15.65 17.73
CA ALA A 530 -6.44 14.22 17.82
C ALA A 530 -4.98 13.87 18.14
N THR A 531 -4.74 12.78 18.84
CA THR A 531 -3.41 12.18 18.88
C THR A 531 -3.24 11.25 17.69
N GLY A 532 -2.06 11.21 17.09
CA GLY A 532 -1.80 10.28 15.99
C GLY A 532 -1.96 8.81 16.41
N ALA A 533 -2.26 7.98 15.42
CA ALA A 533 -2.55 6.55 15.60
C ALA A 533 -1.29 5.75 15.98
N MET A 534 -1.13 5.44 17.27
CA MET A 534 0.05 4.75 17.81
C MET A 534 -0.39 3.44 18.48
N SER A 535 -0.09 2.30 17.86
CA SER A 535 -0.64 1.02 18.31
C SER A 535 -0.16 0.60 19.70
N PHE A 536 -1.08 0.05 20.51
CA PHE A 536 -0.70 -0.83 21.62
C PHE A 536 0.15 -2.00 21.09
N GLY A 537 1.31 -2.22 21.71
CA GLY A 537 2.39 -3.08 21.22
C GLY A 537 3.57 -2.29 20.67
N SER A 538 3.34 -1.26 19.86
CA SER A 538 4.40 -0.31 19.49
C SER A 538 4.80 0.54 20.70
N ILE A 539 3.81 1.10 21.38
CA ILE A 539 3.95 1.76 22.68
C ILE A 539 3.39 0.88 23.80
N SER A 540 3.86 1.13 25.02
CA SER A 540 3.43 0.42 26.22
C SER A 540 1.97 0.73 26.56
N HIS A 541 1.36 -0.14 27.37
CA HIS A 541 0.00 0.08 27.88
C HIS A 541 -0.08 1.41 28.65
N GLU A 542 0.94 1.70 29.46
CA GLU A 542 1.02 2.89 30.30
C GLU A 542 1.04 4.17 29.46
N ALA A 543 1.88 4.23 28.43
CA ALA A 543 1.92 5.38 27.53
C ALA A 543 0.62 5.54 26.74
N HIS A 544 0.05 4.43 26.25
CA HIS A 544 -1.17 4.46 25.44
C HIS A 544 -2.41 4.90 26.25
N SER A 545 -2.60 4.35 27.44
CA SER A 545 -3.73 4.69 28.32
C SER A 545 -3.59 6.11 28.89
N THR A 546 -2.38 6.54 29.24
CA THR A 546 -2.10 7.91 29.71
C THR A 546 -2.54 8.95 28.69
N ILE A 547 -2.22 8.74 27.40
CA ILE A 547 -2.65 9.63 26.32
C ILE A 547 -4.17 9.61 26.17
N ALA A 548 -4.79 8.43 26.25
CA ALA A 548 -6.25 8.34 26.13
C ALA A 548 -6.98 9.09 27.25
N ILE A 549 -6.55 8.92 28.50
CA ILE A 549 -7.10 9.66 29.65
C ILE A 549 -6.94 11.17 29.42
N ALA A 550 -5.75 11.62 29.03
CA ALA A 550 -5.49 13.04 28.81
C ALA A 550 -6.39 13.65 27.73
N MET A 551 -6.56 12.96 26.59
CA MET A 551 -7.41 13.46 25.50
C MET A 551 -8.89 13.48 25.91
N ASN A 552 -9.36 12.45 26.62
CA ASN A 552 -10.74 12.38 27.09
C ASN A 552 -11.05 13.50 28.09
N ARG A 553 -10.10 13.86 28.97
CA ARG A 553 -10.25 14.98 29.92
C ARG A 553 -10.45 16.34 29.24
N ILE A 554 -9.83 16.56 28.08
CA ILE A 554 -9.91 17.84 27.35
C ILE A 554 -10.96 17.84 26.24
N GLY A 555 -11.74 16.76 26.11
CA GLY A 555 -12.72 16.58 25.02
C GLY A 555 -12.08 16.43 23.62
N GLY A 556 -10.78 16.21 23.56
CA GLY A 556 -10.07 15.86 22.33
C GLY A 556 -10.13 14.35 22.08
N LYS A 557 -9.41 13.88 21.06
CA LYS A 557 -9.55 12.50 20.57
C LYS A 557 -8.22 11.74 20.64
N SER A 558 -8.17 10.62 21.35
CA SER A 558 -7.05 9.67 21.24
C SER A 558 -7.35 8.57 20.22
N ASN A 559 -6.31 7.94 19.66
CA ASN A 559 -6.43 6.95 18.59
C ASN A 559 -5.72 5.64 18.95
N THR A 560 -6.37 4.50 18.76
CA THR A 560 -5.83 3.18 19.11
C THR A 560 -4.60 2.75 18.30
N GLY A 561 -4.40 3.33 17.12
CA GLY A 561 -3.55 2.72 16.11
C GLY A 561 -4.05 1.33 15.68
N GLU A 562 -3.22 0.63 14.92
CA GLU A 562 -3.51 -0.68 14.32
C GLU A 562 -3.43 -1.87 15.31
N GLY A 563 -3.39 -1.61 16.62
CA GLY A 563 -3.07 -2.63 17.63
C GLY A 563 -4.25 -3.30 18.31
N GLY A 564 -5.48 -2.92 17.98
CA GLY A 564 -6.67 -3.22 18.79
C GLY A 564 -6.72 -2.41 20.08
N GLU A 565 -7.76 -2.64 20.89
CA GLU A 565 -7.91 -2.06 22.22
C GLU A 565 -8.54 -3.10 23.16
N ASP A 566 -7.97 -3.25 24.36
CA ASP A 566 -8.50 -4.18 25.36
C ASP A 566 -9.80 -3.63 25.97
N GLU A 567 -10.80 -4.49 26.11
CA GLU A 567 -12.14 -4.17 26.61
C GLU A 567 -12.15 -3.64 28.05
N ILE A 568 -11.10 -3.93 28.83
CA ILE A 568 -10.95 -3.32 30.17
C ILE A 568 -10.96 -1.79 30.13
N ARG A 569 -10.66 -1.19 28.97
CA ARG A 569 -10.61 0.27 28.78
C ARG A 569 -11.97 0.90 28.48
N TYR A 570 -13.00 0.10 28.20
CA TYR A 570 -14.34 0.60 27.88
C TYR A 570 -15.12 1.00 29.13
N VAL A 571 -14.73 0.48 30.29
CA VAL A 571 -15.30 0.85 31.59
C VAL A 571 -14.56 2.07 32.14
N PRO A 572 -15.27 3.15 32.52
CA PRO A 572 -14.66 4.27 33.23
C PRO A 572 -14.01 3.85 34.55
N LEU A 573 -12.93 4.51 34.92
CA LEU A 573 -12.25 4.33 36.20
C LEU A 573 -13.09 4.93 37.34
N GLU A 574 -12.81 4.51 38.58
CA GLU A 574 -13.53 4.99 39.78
C GLU A 574 -13.43 6.50 39.98
N ASN A 575 -12.35 7.13 39.49
CA ASN A 575 -12.13 8.58 39.56
C ASN A 575 -12.83 9.36 38.42
N GLY A 576 -13.58 8.68 37.55
CA GLY A 576 -14.28 9.27 36.41
C GLY A 576 -13.47 9.37 35.12
N ASP A 577 -12.17 9.03 35.14
CA ASP A 577 -11.36 9.01 33.92
C ASP A 577 -11.77 7.85 33.01
N SER A 578 -11.62 8.04 31.70
CA SER A 578 -11.80 6.96 30.72
C SER A 578 -10.48 6.64 30.02
N MET A 579 -10.15 5.35 29.97
CA MET A 579 -9.04 4.85 29.16
C MET A 579 -9.44 4.58 27.71
N ARG A 580 -10.73 4.65 27.35
CA ARG A 580 -11.23 4.34 26.00
C ARG A 580 -10.65 5.32 24.99
N SER A 581 -10.09 4.82 23.89
CA SER A 581 -9.68 5.71 22.80
C SER A 581 -10.89 6.13 21.96
N SER A 582 -11.08 7.43 21.74
CA SER A 582 -12.25 7.93 20.99
C SER A 582 -12.21 7.53 19.51
N ILE A 583 -11.03 7.48 18.90
CA ILE A 583 -10.81 7.00 17.53
C ILE A 583 -10.33 5.56 17.55
N LYS A 584 -11.02 4.70 16.79
CA LYS A 584 -10.65 3.31 16.54
C LYS A 584 -10.14 3.17 15.11
N GLN A 585 -8.95 2.60 14.92
CA GLN A 585 -8.35 2.47 13.59
C GLN A 585 -8.61 1.11 12.96
N ILE A 586 -8.99 1.13 11.69
CA ILE A 586 -9.15 -0.03 10.82
C ILE A 586 -8.01 -0.01 9.81
N ALA A 587 -7.05 -0.91 9.99
CA ALA A 587 -5.89 -1.08 9.10
C ALA A 587 -5.92 -2.45 8.41
N SER A 588 -5.07 -2.67 7.41
CA SER A 588 -5.04 -3.86 6.55
C SER A 588 -4.96 -5.22 7.27
N ALA A 589 -4.43 -5.30 8.49
CA ALA A 589 -4.41 -6.57 9.22
C ALA A 589 -5.68 -6.87 10.03
N ARG A 590 -6.55 -5.88 10.24
CA ARG A 590 -7.76 -5.98 11.08
C ARG A 590 -7.51 -6.47 12.51
N PHE A 591 -6.32 -6.24 13.07
CA PHE A 591 -6.01 -6.62 14.45
C PHE A 591 -6.98 -5.99 15.45
N GLY A 592 -7.63 -6.84 16.24
CA GLY A 592 -8.58 -6.42 17.29
C GLY A 592 -9.86 -5.74 16.77
N VAL A 593 -10.13 -5.80 15.46
CA VAL A 593 -11.33 -5.18 14.87
C VAL A 593 -12.53 -6.12 15.02
N THR A 594 -13.31 -5.91 16.07
CA THR A 594 -14.54 -6.66 16.38
C THR A 594 -15.77 -5.74 16.38
N SER A 595 -16.99 -6.29 16.34
CA SER A 595 -18.23 -5.49 16.48
C SER A 595 -18.22 -4.65 17.77
N ASN A 596 -17.78 -5.21 18.89
CA ASN A 596 -17.69 -4.48 20.16
C ASN A 596 -16.63 -3.36 20.12
N TYR A 597 -15.48 -3.61 19.48
CA TYR A 597 -14.44 -2.61 19.25
C TYR A 597 -14.96 -1.42 18.42
N LEU A 598 -15.67 -1.70 17.32
CA LEU A 598 -16.26 -0.70 16.44
C LEU A 598 -17.38 0.09 17.14
N THR A 599 -18.17 -0.58 17.98
CA THR A 599 -19.24 0.02 18.77
C THR A 599 -18.71 1.04 19.79
N ASN A 600 -17.52 0.80 20.35
CA ASN A 600 -16.90 1.65 21.36
C ASN A 600 -16.07 2.81 20.77
N ALA A 601 -16.46 3.32 19.59
CA ALA A 601 -15.80 4.40 18.88
C ALA A 601 -16.71 5.63 18.73
N ASP A 602 -16.12 6.81 18.78
CA ASP A 602 -16.77 8.06 18.33
C ASP A 602 -16.35 8.39 16.88
N GLU A 603 -15.24 7.80 16.44
CA GLU A 603 -14.72 7.93 15.08
C GLU A 603 -13.99 6.64 14.67
N LEU A 604 -14.24 6.19 13.45
CA LEU A 604 -13.62 5.02 12.84
C LEU A 604 -12.65 5.50 11.76
N GLN A 605 -11.35 5.25 11.94
CA GLN A 605 -10.32 5.69 11.00
C GLN A 605 -9.86 4.55 10.09
N ILE A 606 -10.16 4.64 8.80
CA ILE A 606 -9.59 3.79 7.74
C ILE A 606 -8.16 4.26 7.45
N LYS A 607 -7.19 3.39 7.72
CA LYS A 607 -5.76 3.69 7.52
C LYS A 607 -5.29 3.23 6.14
N MET A 608 -5.45 4.08 5.12
CA MET A 608 -4.89 3.78 3.79
C MET A 608 -3.37 3.77 3.81
N ALA A 609 -2.75 4.72 4.52
CA ALA A 609 -1.29 4.81 4.64
C ALA A 609 -0.85 5.61 5.88
N GLN A 610 0.46 5.64 6.14
CA GLN A 610 1.08 6.52 7.13
C GLN A 610 2.34 7.17 6.55
N GLY A 611 2.64 8.41 6.96
CA GLY A 611 3.73 9.20 6.39
C GLY A 611 5.12 8.56 6.46
N ALA A 612 5.41 7.81 7.53
CA ALA A 612 6.71 7.16 7.72
C ALA A 612 6.98 5.97 6.77
N LYS A 613 5.92 5.38 6.21
CA LYS A 613 5.99 4.23 5.31
C LYS A 613 4.74 4.10 4.42
N PRO A 614 4.54 5.05 3.50
CA PRO A 614 3.45 4.97 2.52
C PRO A 614 3.66 3.74 1.61
N GLY A 615 2.56 3.08 1.25
CA GLY A 615 2.57 1.87 0.41
C GLY A 615 3.02 0.60 1.14
N GLU A 616 3.12 0.61 2.48
CA GLU A 616 3.51 -0.56 3.28
C GLU A 616 2.58 -0.77 4.49
N GLY A 617 2.55 -2.02 4.96
CA GLY A 617 1.81 -2.40 6.16
C GLY A 617 2.47 -2.05 7.50
N GLY A 618 1.67 -2.16 8.55
CA GLY A 618 2.09 -2.19 9.94
C GLY A 618 3.17 -3.24 10.23
N GLN A 619 4.05 -2.96 11.20
CA GLN A 619 5.11 -3.89 11.61
C GLN A 619 5.24 -3.88 13.13
N LEU A 620 5.10 -5.05 13.74
CA LEU A 620 5.41 -5.28 15.15
C LEU A 620 6.35 -6.49 15.28
N PRO A 621 7.60 -6.29 15.74
CA PRO A 621 8.53 -7.40 15.97
C PRO A 621 7.98 -8.44 16.96
N GLY A 622 8.24 -9.73 16.72
CA GLY A 622 7.67 -10.83 17.51
C GLY A 622 8.02 -10.80 18.99
N HIS A 623 9.22 -10.31 19.34
CA HIS A 623 9.64 -10.12 20.74
C HIS A 623 8.92 -8.97 21.47
N LYS A 624 8.04 -8.24 20.79
CA LYS A 624 7.08 -7.30 21.39
C LYS A 624 5.65 -7.85 21.44
N VAL A 625 5.42 -9.07 20.97
CA VAL A 625 4.11 -9.72 20.96
C VAL A 625 4.05 -10.66 22.16
N ASP A 626 3.84 -10.09 23.35
CA ASP A 626 3.57 -10.87 24.55
C ASP A 626 2.14 -11.47 24.53
N ASP A 627 1.79 -12.26 25.56
CA ASP A 627 0.46 -12.89 25.64
C ASP A 627 -0.69 -11.87 25.65
N TRP A 628 -0.48 -10.67 26.21
CA TRP A 628 -1.51 -9.63 26.26
C TRP A 628 -1.71 -8.99 24.89
N ILE A 629 -0.62 -8.62 24.20
CA ILE A 629 -0.68 -8.11 22.83
C ILE A 629 -1.30 -9.14 21.90
N ALA A 630 -0.89 -10.41 22.01
CA ALA A 630 -1.44 -11.50 21.21
C ALA A 630 -2.95 -11.66 21.42
N LYS A 631 -3.43 -11.60 22.67
CA LYS A 631 -4.85 -11.63 23.01
C LYS A 631 -5.62 -10.49 22.34
N VAL A 632 -5.17 -9.24 22.51
CA VAL A 632 -5.87 -8.06 21.96
C VAL A 632 -5.90 -8.08 20.42
N ARG A 633 -4.87 -8.65 19.79
CA ARG A 633 -4.77 -8.73 18.33
C ARG A 633 -5.37 -10.00 17.73
N HIS A 634 -5.86 -10.94 18.54
CA HIS A 634 -6.27 -12.28 18.11
C HIS A 634 -5.17 -12.98 17.28
N ALA A 635 -3.96 -12.96 17.84
CA ALA A 635 -2.73 -13.47 17.22
C ALA A 635 -2.00 -14.46 18.15
N THR A 636 -0.87 -14.98 17.66
CA THR A 636 -0.03 -15.93 18.40
C THR A 636 1.08 -15.19 19.18
N PRO A 637 1.27 -15.45 20.49
CA PRO A 637 2.40 -14.90 21.25
C PRO A 637 3.76 -15.24 20.65
N GLY A 638 4.70 -14.29 20.66
CA GLY A 638 6.07 -14.44 20.15
C GLY A 638 6.26 -14.36 18.64
N VAL A 639 5.16 -14.35 17.87
CA VAL A 639 5.18 -14.33 16.40
C VAL A 639 5.19 -12.89 15.88
N GLY A 640 6.07 -12.61 14.90
CA GLY A 640 6.14 -11.29 14.27
C GLY A 640 4.86 -10.96 13.49
N LEU A 641 4.36 -9.72 13.63
CA LEU A 641 3.14 -9.27 12.95
C LEU A 641 3.49 -8.24 11.88
N ILE A 642 3.46 -8.69 10.63
CA ILE A 642 3.57 -7.83 9.45
C ILE A 642 2.18 -7.75 8.82
N SER A 643 1.66 -6.53 8.69
CA SER A 643 0.37 -6.34 8.03
C SER A 643 0.55 -6.40 6.52
N PRO A 644 -0.46 -6.88 5.76
CA PRO A 644 -0.47 -6.73 4.31
C PRO A 644 -0.32 -5.24 3.94
N PRO A 645 0.38 -4.89 2.84
CA PRO A 645 0.41 -3.50 2.38
C PRO A 645 -0.98 -2.94 2.01
N PRO A 646 -1.81 -3.61 1.19
CA PRO A 646 -3.15 -3.12 0.90
C PRO A 646 -4.17 -3.58 1.93
N HIS A 647 -5.29 -2.86 2.00
CA HIS A 647 -6.53 -3.42 2.51
C HIS A 647 -7.08 -4.38 1.44
N HIS A 648 -7.27 -5.66 1.77
CA HIS A 648 -7.74 -6.64 0.78
C HIS A 648 -9.22 -6.42 0.37
N ASP A 649 -9.93 -5.56 1.08
CA ASP A 649 -11.28 -5.07 0.76
C ASP A 649 -11.27 -3.64 0.18
N ILE A 650 -10.11 -3.14 -0.27
CA ILE A 650 -9.98 -1.85 -0.95
C ILE A 650 -8.97 -1.96 -2.10
N TYR A 651 -9.44 -2.26 -3.32
CA TYR A 651 -8.63 -2.20 -4.54
C TYR A 651 -9.00 -1.05 -5.46
N SER A 652 -10.06 -0.30 -5.12
CA SER A 652 -10.60 0.81 -5.89
C SER A 652 -11.36 1.79 -4.98
N ILE A 653 -11.85 2.89 -5.55
CA ILE A 653 -12.58 3.91 -4.77
C ILE A 653 -13.97 3.43 -4.36
N GLU A 654 -14.60 2.59 -5.17
CA GLU A 654 -15.88 1.95 -4.88
C GLU A 654 -15.77 0.93 -3.74
N ASP A 655 -14.65 0.22 -3.64
CA ASP A 655 -14.40 -0.70 -2.52
C ASP A 655 -14.17 0.10 -1.21
N LEU A 656 -13.51 1.27 -1.28
CA LEU A 656 -13.41 2.18 -0.13
C LEU A 656 -14.81 2.66 0.29
N ALA A 657 -15.66 3.04 -0.67
CA ALA A 657 -17.04 3.43 -0.39
C ALA A 657 -17.82 2.28 0.28
N GLN A 658 -17.59 1.03 -0.14
CA GLN A 658 -18.17 -0.14 0.49
C GLN A 658 -17.69 -0.32 1.93
N LEU A 659 -16.39 -0.15 2.23
CA LEU A 659 -15.91 -0.21 3.61
C LEU A 659 -16.46 0.94 4.47
N ILE A 660 -16.57 2.16 3.93
CA ILE A 660 -17.20 3.29 4.64
C ILE A 660 -18.65 2.93 4.99
N PHE A 661 -19.40 2.38 4.04
CA PHE A 661 -20.76 1.91 4.26
C PHE A 661 -20.84 0.79 5.31
N ASP A 662 -19.93 -0.19 5.27
CA ASP A 662 -19.85 -1.26 6.28
C ASP A 662 -19.61 -0.71 7.68
N LEU A 663 -18.65 0.21 7.82
CA LEU A 663 -18.28 0.80 9.11
C LEU A 663 -19.39 1.70 9.66
N LYS A 664 -20.11 2.42 8.80
CA LYS A 664 -21.25 3.24 9.23
C LYS A 664 -22.43 2.37 9.67
N ASN A 665 -22.65 1.21 9.05
CA ASN A 665 -23.59 0.21 9.54
C ASN A 665 -23.13 -0.38 10.89
N ALA A 666 -21.83 -0.65 11.04
CA ALA A 666 -21.25 -1.20 12.27
C ALA A 666 -21.25 -0.22 13.44
N ASN A 667 -21.24 1.10 13.18
CA ASN A 667 -21.46 2.13 14.19
C ASN A 667 -21.95 3.44 13.55
N ARG A 668 -23.27 3.65 13.59
CA ARG A 668 -23.94 4.80 12.96
C ARG A 668 -23.57 6.14 13.62
N ALA A 669 -23.25 6.12 14.91
CA ALA A 669 -22.90 7.33 15.66
C ALA A 669 -21.46 7.81 15.35
N ALA A 670 -20.58 6.92 14.91
CA ALA A 670 -19.19 7.27 14.63
C ALA A 670 -19.03 8.02 13.31
N ARG A 671 -18.12 9.01 13.29
CA ARG A 671 -17.63 9.61 12.04
C ARG A 671 -16.66 8.64 11.34
N ILE A 672 -16.58 8.70 10.02
CA ILE A 672 -15.62 7.92 9.24
C ILE A 672 -14.46 8.82 8.79
N ASN A 673 -13.25 8.51 9.27
CA ASN A 673 -12.01 9.22 8.95
C ASN A 673 -11.16 8.39 7.98
N VAL A 674 -10.74 8.96 6.86
CA VAL A 674 -9.82 8.30 5.92
C VAL A 674 -8.45 8.95 6.01
N LYS A 675 -7.46 8.17 6.46
CA LYS A 675 -6.08 8.61 6.60
C LYS A 675 -5.28 8.37 5.32
N LEU A 676 -4.98 9.47 4.63
CA LEU A 676 -4.12 9.54 3.44
C LEU A 676 -2.72 10.07 3.80
N VAL A 677 -1.79 9.95 2.88
CA VAL A 677 -0.45 10.56 2.97
C VAL A 677 -0.31 11.61 1.87
N SER A 678 0.33 12.71 2.20
CA SER A 678 0.71 13.76 1.26
C SER A 678 1.56 13.19 0.11
N LYS A 679 1.05 13.33 -1.11
CA LYS A 679 1.71 13.04 -2.39
C LYS A 679 1.10 13.93 -3.48
N ALA A 680 1.76 14.10 -4.63
CA ALA A 680 1.06 14.64 -5.80
C ALA A 680 -0.18 13.80 -6.17
N GLY A 681 -1.27 14.48 -6.52
CA GLY A 681 -2.54 13.87 -6.87
C GLY A 681 -3.40 13.49 -5.67
N VAL A 682 -2.95 13.76 -4.43
CA VAL A 682 -3.77 13.50 -3.22
C VAL A 682 -5.05 14.32 -3.22
N GLY A 683 -5.09 15.47 -3.90
CA GLY A 683 -6.32 16.26 -4.03
C GLY A 683 -7.42 15.54 -4.80
N THR A 684 -7.06 14.86 -5.89
CA THR A 684 -8.00 14.03 -6.67
C THR A 684 -8.51 12.85 -5.84
N ILE A 685 -7.61 12.21 -5.08
CA ILE A 685 -7.98 11.12 -4.16
C ILE A 685 -8.93 11.64 -3.08
N ALA A 686 -8.65 12.79 -2.47
CA ALA A 686 -9.50 13.40 -1.45
C ALA A 686 -10.90 13.72 -1.99
N ALA A 687 -11.02 14.16 -3.25
CA ALA A 687 -12.31 14.35 -3.89
C ALA A 687 -13.08 13.02 -4.07
N GLY A 688 -12.38 11.95 -4.46
CA GLY A 688 -12.96 10.60 -4.50
C GLY A 688 -13.43 10.12 -3.13
N VAL A 689 -12.61 10.30 -2.10
CA VAL A 689 -12.91 9.94 -0.70
C VAL A 689 -14.14 10.70 -0.16
N ALA A 690 -14.27 11.99 -0.49
CA ALA A 690 -15.44 12.78 -0.13
C ALA A 690 -16.72 12.28 -0.84
N LYS A 691 -16.61 11.85 -2.11
CA LYS A 691 -17.72 11.22 -2.87
C LYS A 691 -18.04 9.81 -2.38
N ALA A 692 -17.06 9.13 -1.77
CA ALA A 692 -17.24 7.86 -1.08
C ALA A 692 -17.85 8.01 0.33
N HIS A 693 -18.32 9.22 0.68
CA HIS A 693 -19.05 9.54 1.92
C HIS A 693 -18.22 9.53 3.20
N ALA A 694 -16.89 9.71 3.13
CA ALA A 694 -16.11 9.96 4.34
C ALA A 694 -16.50 11.28 5.02
N ASP A 695 -16.47 11.34 6.35
CA ASP A 695 -16.76 12.55 7.13
C ASP A 695 -15.49 13.37 7.39
N VAL A 696 -14.34 12.70 7.52
CA VAL A 696 -13.03 13.30 7.81
C VAL A 696 -11.98 12.76 6.84
N ILE A 697 -11.11 13.63 6.34
CA ILE A 697 -9.93 13.25 5.55
C ILE A 697 -8.69 13.75 6.26
N LEU A 698 -7.82 12.83 6.70
CA LEU A 698 -6.53 13.15 7.28
C LEU A 698 -5.46 13.16 6.19
N ILE A 699 -4.70 14.25 6.08
CA ILE A 699 -3.49 14.33 5.25
C ILE A 699 -2.25 14.24 6.15
N ALA A 700 -1.55 13.11 6.07
CA ALA A 700 -0.34 12.87 6.84
C ALA A 700 0.92 13.32 6.09
N GLY A 701 1.80 14.05 6.77
CA GLY A 701 3.13 14.41 6.26
C GLY A 701 4.14 13.27 6.36
N SER A 702 5.15 13.28 5.49
CA SER A 702 6.25 12.29 5.46
C SER A 702 7.08 12.24 6.73
N ASP A 703 7.06 13.32 7.52
CA ASP A 703 7.81 13.45 8.76
C ASP A 703 7.15 12.74 9.96
N GLY A 704 5.97 12.13 9.76
CA GLY A 704 5.25 11.34 10.77
C GLY A 704 6.11 10.26 11.45
N GLY A 705 5.87 10.03 12.74
CA GLY A 705 6.60 9.02 13.52
C GLY A 705 6.21 7.57 13.21
N THR A 706 7.08 6.62 13.59
CA THR A 706 6.80 5.18 13.53
C THR A 706 7.58 4.41 14.59
N GLY A 707 7.00 3.33 15.11
CA GLY A 707 7.68 2.41 16.02
C GLY A 707 8.65 1.45 15.32
N ALA A 708 8.33 1.05 14.08
CA ALA A 708 9.13 0.17 13.24
C ALA A 708 8.83 0.40 11.75
N SER A 709 9.87 0.61 10.96
CA SER A 709 9.80 0.83 9.51
C SER A 709 11.17 0.62 8.87
N PRO A 710 11.24 0.21 7.59
CA PRO A 710 12.46 0.37 6.80
C PRO A 710 12.90 1.83 6.79
N ILE A 711 14.22 2.05 6.90
CA ILE A 711 14.82 3.37 6.90
C ILE A 711 14.62 4.08 5.57
N SER A 712 14.67 3.34 4.46
CA SER A 712 14.43 3.87 3.11
C SER A 712 13.07 4.56 3.00
N SER A 713 12.02 3.96 3.57
CA SER A 713 10.67 4.52 3.54
C SER A 713 10.53 5.76 4.41
N VAL A 714 11.15 5.78 5.59
CA VAL A 714 11.14 6.95 6.50
C VAL A 714 11.81 8.16 5.87
N LYS A 715 12.74 7.96 4.92
CA LYS A 715 13.49 9.05 4.29
C LYS A 715 12.99 9.45 2.91
N HIS A 716 12.46 8.51 2.14
CA HIS A 716 12.26 8.72 0.70
C HIS A 716 10.81 8.54 0.24
N ALA A 717 9.86 8.28 1.14
CA ALA A 717 8.47 8.07 0.77
C ALA A 717 7.53 9.07 1.47
N GLY A 718 6.59 9.61 0.69
CA GLY A 718 5.66 10.67 1.12
C GLY A 718 6.26 12.07 1.00
N LEU A 719 5.43 13.09 1.21
CA LEU A 719 5.82 14.50 1.12
C LEU A 719 5.42 15.30 2.37
N PRO A 720 5.95 16.52 2.54
CA PRO A 720 5.49 17.43 3.60
C PRO A 720 3.97 17.63 3.53
N TRP A 721 3.32 17.72 4.70
CA TRP A 721 1.86 17.85 4.76
C TRP A 721 1.37 19.18 4.18
N GLU A 722 2.20 20.23 4.18
CA GLU A 722 1.85 21.55 3.64
C GLU A 722 1.41 21.45 2.18
N LEU A 723 2.11 20.62 1.38
CA LEU A 723 1.81 20.41 -0.04
C LEU A 723 0.50 19.65 -0.23
N GLY A 724 0.35 18.51 0.46
CA GLY A 724 -0.81 17.64 0.31
C GLY A 724 -2.09 18.26 0.90
N LEU A 725 -1.99 18.94 2.04
CA LEU A 725 -3.11 19.61 2.69
C LEU A 725 -3.66 20.72 1.80
N SER A 726 -2.76 21.57 1.28
CA SER A 726 -3.13 22.62 0.34
C SER A 726 -3.79 22.01 -0.90
N GLU A 727 -3.18 21.00 -1.54
CA GLU A 727 -3.75 20.36 -2.73
C GLU A 727 -5.16 19.76 -2.47
N ALA A 728 -5.34 19.07 -1.33
CA ALA A 728 -6.62 18.53 -0.91
C ALA A 728 -7.67 19.64 -0.70
N HIS A 729 -7.33 20.68 0.05
CA HIS A 729 -8.21 21.83 0.27
C HIS A 729 -8.63 22.47 -1.06
N GLN A 730 -7.64 22.83 -1.88
CA GLN A 730 -7.87 23.50 -3.15
C GLN A 730 -8.75 22.66 -4.10
N THR A 731 -8.50 21.36 -4.18
CA THR A 731 -9.24 20.46 -5.06
C THR A 731 -10.68 20.26 -4.58
N LEU A 732 -10.89 20.09 -3.27
CA LEU A 732 -12.23 19.95 -2.68
C LEU A 732 -13.07 21.21 -2.86
N VAL A 733 -12.47 22.40 -2.75
CA VAL A 733 -13.16 23.68 -3.02
C VAL A 733 -13.57 23.76 -4.49
N ARG A 734 -12.65 23.50 -5.42
CA ARG A 734 -12.92 23.51 -6.87
C ARG A 734 -14.04 22.54 -7.26
N ASN A 735 -14.09 21.37 -6.62
CA ASN A 735 -15.09 20.34 -6.88
C ASN A 735 -16.39 20.51 -6.07
N LYS A 736 -16.51 21.55 -5.24
CA LYS A 736 -17.70 21.81 -4.40
C LYS A 736 -18.00 20.68 -3.41
N LEU A 737 -16.95 20.11 -2.85
CA LEU A 737 -17.00 19.03 -1.86
C LEU A 737 -16.45 19.46 -0.49
N ARG A 738 -15.82 20.63 -0.39
CA ARG A 738 -15.12 21.09 0.84
C ARG A 738 -16.05 21.22 2.05
N SER A 739 -17.31 21.63 1.87
CA SER A 739 -18.28 21.78 2.95
C SER A 739 -18.73 20.46 3.57
N ARG A 740 -18.52 19.32 2.89
CA ARG A 740 -19.01 17.99 3.30
C ARG A 740 -18.04 17.20 4.18
N VAL A 741 -16.79 17.63 4.26
CA VAL A 741 -15.72 16.88 4.94
C VAL A 741 -14.89 17.79 5.83
N ILE A 742 -14.43 17.24 6.95
CA ILE A 742 -13.41 17.85 7.79
C ILE A 742 -12.04 17.49 7.23
N LEU A 743 -11.17 18.49 7.05
CA LEU A 743 -9.75 18.23 6.76
C LEU A 743 -8.95 18.22 8.05
N GLN A 744 -8.28 17.11 8.31
CA GLN A 744 -7.34 16.95 9.40
C GLN A 744 -5.92 16.89 8.83
N ALA A 745 -4.95 17.46 9.53
CA ALA A 745 -3.54 17.33 9.15
C ALA A 745 -2.73 16.72 10.30
N ASP A 746 -1.77 15.86 9.96
CA ASP A 746 -0.77 15.34 10.90
C ASP A 746 0.61 15.32 10.25
N GLY A 747 1.65 15.18 11.07
CA GLY A 747 3.04 15.23 10.62
C GLY A 747 3.84 16.20 11.45
N GLN A 748 4.38 15.71 12.57
CA GLN A 748 5.35 16.46 13.39
C GLN A 748 4.90 17.87 13.79
N MET A 749 3.60 18.06 14.01
CA MET A 749 3.03 19.29 14.60
C MET A 749 3.50 19.42 16.05
N LYS A 750 4.16 20.54 16.36
CA LYS A 750 4.89 20.75 17.61
C LYS A 750 4.53 22.03 18.34
N THR A 751 4.05 23.04 17.62
CA THR A 751 3.82 24.39 18.15
C THR A 751 2.47 24.93 17.69
N GLY A 752 1.94 25.94 18.37
CA GLY A 752 0.75 26.69 17.94
C GLY A 752 0.92 27.31 16.54
N LYS A 753 2.14 27.72 16.17
CA LYS A 753 2.46 28.17 14.81
C LYS A 753 2.24 27.10 13.74
N ASP A 754 2.61 25.85 14.00
CA ASP A 754 2.32 24.74 13.08
C ASP A 754 0.80 24.60 12.85
N LEU A 755 0.00 24.74 13.91
CA LEU A 755 -1.45 24.62 13.87
C LEU A 755 -2.08 25.77 13.07
N ALA A 756 -1.63 27.00 13.31
CA ALA A 756 -2.08 28.19 12.61
C ALA A 756 -1.82 28.08 11.09
N ILE A 757 -0.60 27.66 10.71
CA ILE A 757 -0.26 27.45 9.29
C ILE A 757 -1.14 26.36 8.68
N ALA A 758 -1.34 25.24 9.37
CA ALA A 758 -2.24 24.19 8.89
C ALA A 758 -3.68 24.70 8.73
N ALA A 759 -4.20 25.52 9.66
CA ALA A 759 -5.52 26.11 9.58
C ALA A 759 -5.67 26.98 8.32
N LEU A 760 -4.72 27.89 8.11
CA LEU A 760 -4.69 28.80 6.95
C LEU A 760 -4.57 28.06 5.62
N LEU A 761 -3.91 26.89 5.60
CA LEU A 761 -3.84 25.99 4.45
C LEU A 761 -5.09 25.10 4.26
N GLY A 762 -6.01 25.07 5.23
CA GLY A 762 -7.32 24.44 5.09
C GLY A 762 -7.69 23.38 6.10
N ALA A 763 -6.85 23.06 7.09
CA ALA A 763 -7.17 22.09 8.15
C ALA A 763 -8.12 22.67 9.21
N GLU A 764 -8.94 21.80 9.79
CA GLU A 764 -9.90 22.10 10.86
C GLU A 764 -9.59 21.36 12.17
N GLU A 765 -8.83 20.27 12.06
CA GLU A 765 -8.38 19.41 13.14
C GLU A 765 -6.89 19.07 12.97
N TRP A 766 -6.20 18.75 14.06
CA TRP A 766 -4.75 18.52 14.06
C TRP A 766 -4.35 17.26 14.81
N GLY A 767 -3.47 16.48 14.19
CA GLY A 767 -2.87 15.28 14.75
C GLY A 767 -1.54 15.54 15.44
N VAL A 768 -1.47 15.42 16.77
CA VAL A 768 -0.25 15.59 17.57
C VAL A 768 0.16 14.27 18.22
N ALA A 769 1.25 13.66 17.75
CA ALA A 769 1.72 12.34 18.21
C ALA A 769 3.07 12.41 18.93
N THR A 770 4.15 12.68 18.20
CA THR A 770 5.51 12.63 18.77
C THR A 770 5.70 13.63 19.90
N ALA A 771 5.14 14.84 19.80
CA ALA A 771 5.19 15.81 20.89
C ALA A 771 4.45 15.30 22.15
N ALA A 772 3.31 14.61 21.99
CA ALA A 772 2.60 13.97 23.10
C ALA A 772 3.41 12.85 23.74
N LEU A 773 4.11 12.03 22.94
CA LEU A 773 5.05 11.02 23.48
C LEU A 773 6.23 11.66 24.21
N VAL A 774 6.78 12.77 23.70
CA VAL A 774 7.88 13.50 24.35
C VAL A 774 7.43 14.10 25.67
N ALA A 775 6.27 14.76 25.71
CA ALA A 775 5.65 15.25 26.95
C ALA A 775 5.41 14.11 27.95
N GLY A 776 4.99 12.94 27.46
CA GLY A 776 4.84 11.72 28.26
C GLY A 776 6.16 11.03 28.68
N GLY A 777 7.32 11.49 28.20
CA GLY A 777 8.64 11.02 28.66
C GLY A 777 9.60 10.51 27.58
N CYS A 778 9.20 10.44 26.31
CA CYS A 778 10.10 10.00 25.22
C CYS A 778 11.32 10.93 25.08
N ILE A 779 12.51 10.34 24.96
CA ILE A 779 13.80 11.05 24.83
C ILE A 779 14.41 10.93 23.42
N MET A 780 13.63 10.49 22.42
CA MET A 780 14.04 10.42 21.00
C MET A 780 15.27 9.54 20.71
N MET A 781 15.46 8.45 21.45
CA MET A 781 16.57 7.50 21.25
C MET A 781 16.44 6.64 19.98
N ARG A 782 15.26 6.58 19.36
CA ARG A 782 14.97 5.83 18.11
C ARG A 782 15.22 4.31 18.18
N LYS A 783 15.12 3.70 19.36
CA LYS A 783 15.21 2.24 19.59
C LYS A 783 13.85 1.55 19.76
N CYS A 784 12.77 2.16 19.28
CA CYS A 784 11.39 1.71 19.50
C CYS A 784 11.11 0.27 19.03
N HIS A 785 11.77 -0.15 17.94
CA HIS A 785 11.66 -1.48 17.35
C HIS A 785 12.44 -2.56 18.12
N LEU A 786 13.41 -2.19 18.95
CA LEU A 786 14.28 -3.13 19.66
C LEU A 786 13.72 -3.61 20.99
N ASN A 787 12.56 -3.08 21.43
CA ASN A 787 12.00 -3.35 22.75
C ASN A 787 12.88 -2.90 23.93
N THR A 788 13.79 -1.96 23.70
CA THR A 788 14.78 -1.49 24.70
C THR A 788 14.59 -0.02 25.05
N CYS A 789 13.34 0.44 25.10
CA CYS A 789 13.05 1.84 25.43
C CYS A 789 13.42 2.13 26.90
N PRO A 790 14.36 3.05 27.18
CA PRO A 790 14.89 3.25 28.53
C PRO A 790 13.94 4.00 29.47
N VAL A 791 12.81 4.48 28.95
CA VAL A 791 11.83 5.32 29.66
C VAL A 791 10.43 4.72 29.65
N GLY A 792 10.31 3.42 29.34
CA GLY A 792 9.03 2.70 29.39
C GLY A 792 7.96 3.12 28.37
N VAL A 793 8.30 3.93 27.36
CA VAL A 793 7.33 4.42 26.36
C VAL A 793 7.08 3.41 25.24
N ALA A 794 8.13 2.92 24.57
CA ALA A 794 8.04 2.10 23.36
C ALA A 794 8.59 0.68 23.58
N THR A 795 8.12 0.02 24.64
CA THR A 795 8.56 -1.32 25.05
C THR A 795 7.42 -2.11 25.67
N GLN A 796 7.47 -3.44 25.51
CA GLN A 796 6.62 -4.41 26.20
C GLN A 796 7.38 -5.17 27.30
N ASP A 797 8.69 -4.92 27.45
CA ASP A 797 9.48 -5.45 28.56
C ASP A 797 8.91 -4.94 29.90
N PRO A 798 8.50 -5.85 30.82
CA PRO A 798 7.87 -5.46 32.08
C PRO A 798 8.77 -4.61 32.98
N ASP A 799 10.08 -4.83 32.98
CA ASP A 799 11.00 -4.09 33.83
C ASP A 799 11.26 -2.69 33.28
N LEU A 800 11.38 -2.55 31.96
CA LEU A 800 11.49 -1.24 31.33
C LEU A 800 10.18 -0.44 31.39
N ARG A 801 9.01 -1.10 31.36
CA ARG A 801 7.71 -0.44 31.53
C ARG A 801 7.56 0.23 32.89
N LYS A 802 8.13 -0.34 33.96
CA LYS A 802 8.15 0.28 35.31
C LYS A 802 8.86 1.64 35.34
N LEU A 803 9.70 1.94 34.34
CA LEU A 803 10.41 3.22 34.21
C LEU A 803 9.55 4.33 33.59
N PHE A 804 8.33 4.01 33.12
CA PHE A 804 7.41 5.02 32.59
C PHE A 804 6.96 5.96 33.71
N SER A 805 7.18 7.26 33.53
CA SER A 805 6.90 8.32 34.51
C SER A 805 5.97 9.41 33.99
N GLY A 806 5.43 9.25 32.78
CA GLY A 806 4.46 10.17 32.21
C GLY A 806 3.14 10.13 32.96
N ARG A 807 2.49 11.29 33.11
CA ARG A 807 1.15 11.40 33.69
C ARG A 807 0.19 12.09 32.72
N PRO A 808 -1.13 11.85 32.83
CA PRO A 808 -2.10 12.49 31.94
C PRO A 808 -1.98 14.02 31.95
N GLU A 809 -1.68 14.62 33.11
CA GLU A 809 -1.53 16.09 33.25
C GLU A 809 -0.42 16.66 32.37
N HIS A 810 0.67 15.91 32.15
CA HIS A 810 1.75 16.37 31.27
C HIS A 810 1.28 16.51 29.82
N VAL A 811 0.44 15.57 29.37
CA VAL A 811 -0.13 15.59 28.03
C VAL A 811 -1.23 16.65 27.92
N VAL A 812 -2.08 16.80 28.94
CA VAL A 812 -3.08 17.89 29.01
C VAL A 812 -2.40 19.26 28.89
N ASN A 813 -1.32 19.49 29.65
CA ASN A 813 -0.57 20.74 29.61
C ASN A 813 0.00 21.03 28.21
N LEU A 814 0.50 20.01 27.49
CA LEU A 814 0.94 20.18 26.10
C LEU A 814 -0.16 20.76 25.21
N PHE A 815 -1.35 20.16 25.25
CA PHE A 815 -2.47 20.60 24.40
C PHE A 815 -3.01 21.96 24.82
N GLN A 816 -3.01 22.27 26.12
CA GLN A 816 -3.34 23.60 26.62
C GLN A 816 -2.36 24.66 26.10
N PHE A 817 -1.05 24.39 26.14
CA PHE A 817 -0.04 25.32 25.63
C PHE A 817 -0.13 25.52 24.12
N LEU A 818 -0.36 24.45 23.36
CA LEU A 818 -0.59 24.51 21.91
C LEU A 818 -1.83 25.35 21.57
N ALA A 819 -2.93 25.15 22.29
CA ALA A 819 -4.16 25.92 22.11
C ALA A 819 -3.93 27.40 22.47
N GLU A 820 -3.23 27.69 23.55
CA GLU A 820 -2.96 29.07 23.97
C GLU A 820 -2.05 29.81 22.99
N GLU A 821 -0.95 29.19 22.52
CA GLU A 821 -0.12 29.79 21.47
C GLU A 821 -0.92 30.02 20.18
N LEU A 822 -1.82 29.10 19.81
CA LEU A 822 -2.71 29.31 18.67
C LEU A 822 -3.67 30.50 18.89
N ARG A 823 -4.22 30.67 20.10
CA ARG A 823 -5.07 31.83 20.44
C ARG A 823 -4.31 33.15 20.35
N GLU A 824 -3.07 33.18 20.83
CA GLU A 824 -2.19 34.35 20.70
C GLU A 824 -2.02 34.74 19.22
N ILE A 825 -1.76 33.76 18.34
CA ILE A 825 -1.63 33.98 16.89
C ILE A 825 -2.96 34.40 16.25
N MET A 826 -4.08 33.80 16.66
CA MET A 826 -5.41 34.17 16.16
C MET A 826 -5.76 35.61 16.53
N ALA A 827 -5.45 36.03 17.76
CA ALA A 827 -5.65 37.40 18.23
C ALA A 827 -4.80 38.39 17.43
N GLU A 828 -3.52 38.05 17.21
CA GLU A 828 -2.57 38.83 16.41
C GLU A 828 -3.06 39.00 14.95
N LEU A 829 -3.68 37.97 14.39
CA LEU A 829 -4.21 37.96 13.02
C LEU A 829 -5.64 38.49 12.87
N GLY A 830 -6.33 38.79 13.98
CA GLY A 830 -7.70 39.30 13.98
C GLY A 830 -8.77 38.24 13.63
N PHE A 831 -8.59 37.00 14.09
CA PHE A 831 -9.57 35.91 13.95
C PHE A 831 -10.22 35.56 15.29
N LYS A 832 -11.55 35.51 15.35
CA LYS A 832 -12.28 35.15 16.57
C LYS A 832 -12.46 33.65 16.73
N THR A 833 -12.59 32.94 15.62
CA THR A 833 -12.79 31.48 15.60
C THR A 833 -11.91 30.81 14.55
N ILE A 834 -11.59 29.53 14.75
CA ILE A 834 -10.86 28.70 13.79
C ILE A 834 -11.59 28.66 12.46
N ASN A 835 -12.93 28.55 12.46
CA ASN A 835 -13.71 28.50 11.22
C ASN A 835 -13.52 29.74 10.33
N GLU A 836 -13.28 30.92 10.92
CA GLU A 836 -12.96 32.14 10.15
C GLU A 836 -11.58 32.06 9.48
N MET A 837 -10.65 31.33 10.11
CA MET A 837 -9.24 31.18 9.73
C MET A 837 -9.02 30.09 8.67
N VAL A 838 -9.85 29.03 8.65
CA VAL A 838 -9.69 27.89 7.74
C VAL A 838 -9.59 28.34 6.28
N GLY A 839 -8.50 27.94 5.61
CA GLY A 839 -8.29 28.19 4.18
C GLY A 839 -7.99 29.64 3.82
N ARG A 840 -7.76 30.53 4.80
CA ARG A 840 -7.40 31.94 4.58
C ARG A 840 -5.92 32.12 4.24
N VAL A 841 -5.47 31.42 3.20
CA VAL A 841 -4.05 31.34 2.80
C VAL A 841 -3.40 32.69 2.52
N GLN A 842 -4.17 33.74 2.20
CA GLN A 842 -3.66 35.10 2.02
C GLN A 842 -3.01 35.71 3.28
N PHE A 843 -3.28 35.16 4.47
CA PHE A 843 -2.62 35.53 5.73
C PHE A 843 -1.26 34.83 5.92
N LEU A 844 -0.81 34.06 4.93
CA LEU A 844 0.55 33.52 4.84
C LEU A 844 1.32 34.24 3.74
N LYS A 845 2.59 34.54 4.01
CA LYS A 845 3.54 35.05 3.03
C LYS A 845 4.88 34.32 3.14
N VAL A 846 5.69 34.39 2.10
CA VAL A 846 7.09 33.93 2.16
C VAL A 846 7.90 34.95 2.98
N ARG A 847 8.81 34.48 3.83
CA ARG A 847 9.65 35.34 4.67
C ARG A 847 10.57 36.24 3.82
N GLU A 848 10.70 37.51 4.19
CA GLU A 848 11.38 38.55 3.38
C GLU A 848 12.92 38.54 3.44
N ASN A 849 13.56 37.66 4.23
CA ASN A 849 15.03 37.63 4.43
C ASN A 849 15.65 36.21 4.28
N LEU A 850 15.29 35.47 3.24
CA LEU A 850 15.91 34.16 2.96
C LEU A 850 17.34 34.32 2.43
N GLY A 851 18.33 34.32 3.34
CA GLY A 851 19.74 34.50 2.99
C GLY A 851 20.40 33.28 2.35
N HIS A 852 19.89 32.07 2.61
CA HIS A 852 20.50 30.82 2.14
C HIS A 852 20.24 30.59 0.64
N TRP A 853 21.31 30.33 -0.11
CA TRP A 853 21.27 30.24 -1.58
C TRP A 853 20.34 29.12 -2.10
N LYS A 854 20.18 28.00 -1.39
CA LYS A 854 19.21 26.94 -1.77
C LYS A 854 17.75 27.34 -1.56
N ALA A 855 17.47 28.23 -0.60
CA ALA A 855 16.10 28.62 -0.25
C ALA A 855 15.58 29.76 -1.14
N LYS A 856 16.48 30.60 -1.68
CA LYS A 856 16.14 31.73 -2.56
C LYS A 856 15.43 31.32 -3.84
N THR A 857 15.59 30.08 -4.28
CA THR A 857 15.08 29.58 -5.56
C THR A 857 13.79 28.75 -5.40
N ILE A 858 13.26 28.65 -4.19
CA ILE A 858 11.99 27.96 -3.90
C ILE A 858 10.82 28.89 -4.26
N ASP A 859 9.84 28.35 -4.99
CA ASP A 859 8.58 29.01 -5.33
C ASP A 859 7.42 28.37 -4.56
N LEU A 860 6.82 29.14 -3.63
CA LEU A 860 5.66 28.69 -2.85
C LEU A 860 4.33 29.29 -3.34
N THR A 861 4.31 29.91 -4.52
CA THR A 861 3.12 30.61 -5.05
C THR A 861 1.92 29.68 -5.21
N ALA A 862 2.13 28.46 -5.71
CA ALA A 862 1.05 27.48 -5.89
C ALA A 862 0.44 27.00 -4.56
N LEU A 863 1.28 26.87 -3.52
CA LEU A 863 0.85 26.53 -2.17
C LEU A 863 0.05 27.68 -1.55
N LEU A 864 0.47 28.93 -1.79
CA LEU A 864 -0.15 30.13 -1.24
C LEU A 864 -1.33 30.67 -2.09
N HIS A 865 -1.76 29.92 -3.10
CA HIS A 865 -2.79 30.38 -4.03
C HIS A 865 -4.20 30.33 -3.39
N PRO A 866 -4.90 31.47 -3.24
CA PRO A 866 -6.28 31.48 -2.76
C PRO A 866 -7.22 30.97 -3.85
N VAL A 867 -7.99 29.93 -3.53
CA VAL A 867 -8.91 29.32 -4.50
C VAL A 867 -10.22 30.10 -4.59
N SER A 868 -10.66 30.35 -5.83
CA SER A 868 -11.95 30.97 -6.10
C SER A 868 -13.11 30.10 -5.58
N ASN A 869 -14.01 30.71 -4.82
CA ASN A 869 -15.19 30.08 -4.24
C ASN A 869 -16.47 30.79 -4.74
N PRO A 870 -16.89 30.52 -5.99
CA PRO A 870 -17.89 31.33 -6.69
C PRO A 870 -19.33 31.21 -6.16
N ARG A 871 -19.62 30.30 -5.23
CA ARG A 871 -20.95 30.11 -4.62
C ARG A 871 -21.02 30.48 -3.14
N GLU A 872 -19.98 31.11 -2.59
CA GLU A 872 -19.88 31.46 -1.17
C GLU A 872 -20.09 30.26 -0.20
N MET A 873 -19.73 29.03 -0.62
CA MET A 873 -19.77 27.88 0.28
C MET A 873 -18.75 28.05 1.41
N THR A 874 -18.93 27.38 2.54
CA THR A 874 -17.92 27.43 3.60
C THR A 874 -16.61 26.77 3.15
N LEU A 875 -15.47 27.32 3.60
CA LEU A 875 -14.14 26.72 3.41
C LEU A 875 -13.81 25.63 4.42
N TYR A 876 -14.75 25.38 5.34
CA TYR A 876 -14.72 24.40 6.42
C TYR A 876 -15.99 23.53 6.35
N ASN A 877 -16.07 22.46 7.13
CA ASN A 877 -17.24 21.56 7.14
C ASN A 877 -18.49 22.26 7.69
N SER A 878 -19.58 22.25 6.92
CA SER A 878 -20.88 22.82 7.31
C SER A 878 -22.08 21.94 6.90
N GLU A 879 -21.83 20.85 6.18
CA GLU A 879 -22.83 19.90 5.71
C GLU A 879 -22.47 18.49 6.22
N ALA A 880 -23.49 17.72 6.60
CA ALA A 880 -23.33 16.30 6.92
C ALA A 880 -23.35 15.44 5.65
N GLN A 881 -22.68 14.30 5.69
CA GLN A 881 -22.75 13.29 4.63
C GLN A 881 -24.04 12.47 4.78
N ASP A 882 -24.70 12.19 3.65
CA ASP A 882 -25.69 11.13 3.56
C ASP A 882 -24.96 9.80 3.34
N HIS A 883 -25.17 8.84 4.24
CA HIS A 883 -24.52 7.52 4.21
C HIS A 883 -25.42 6.43 3.62
N GLY A 884 -26.62 6.77 3.11
CA GLY A 884 -27.53 5.84 2.44
C GLY A 884 -28.10 4.76 3.37
N LEU A 885 -28.32 5.08 4.64
CA LEU A 885 -28.75 4.11 5.65
C LEU A 885 -30.27 3.99 5.83
N ASP A 886 -31.07 4.89 5.26
CA ASP A 886 -32.50 4.95 5.56
C ASP A 886 -33.28 3.74 5.04
N ASP A 887 -32.89 3.21 3.88
CA ASP A 887 -33.63 2.16 3.16
C ASP A 887 -33.01 0.74 3.26
N ILE A 888 -32.04 0.55 4.16
CA ILE A 888 -31.36 -0.75 4.31
C ILE A 888 -32.27 -1.82 4.94
N ILE A 889 -32.07 -3.08 4.54
CA ILE A 889 -32.86 -4.21 5.04
C ILE A 889 -32.68 -4.47 6.54
N ASP A 890 -31.54 -4.08 7.12
CA ASP A 890 -31.22 -4.29 8.53
C ASP A 890 -32.21 -3.66 9.50
N TRP A 891 -32.91 -2.60 9.11
CA TRP A 891 -33.99 -2.04 9.94
C TRP A 891 -35.12 -3.05 10.15
N LYS A 892 -35.46 -3.82 9.12
CA LYS A 892 -36.45 -4.90 9.20
C LYS A 892 -35.92 -6.06 10.03
N LEU A 893 -34.63 -6.38 9.91
CA LEU A 893 -33.97 -7.41 10.73
C LEU A 893 -34.01 -7.04 12.21
N LEU A 894 -33.70 -5.78 12.53
CA LEU A 894 -33.72 -5.24 13.89
C LEU A 894 -35.14 -5.23 14.47
N GLU A 895 -36.14 -4.82 13.70
CA GLU A 895 -37.53 -4.84 14.15
C GLU A 895 -37.97 -6.25 14.57
N LYS A 896 -37.61 -7.27 13.79
CA LYS A 896 -37.91 -8.67 14.12
C LYS A 896 -37.05 -9.22 15.27
N ALA A 897 -35.89 -8.63 15.52
CA ALA A 897 -34.97 -9.08 16.58
C ALA A 897 -35.33 -8.54 17.96
N LYS A 898 -36.22 -7.55 18.09
CA LYS A 898 -36.59 -6.93 19.38
C LYS A 898 -36.91 -7.94 20.49
N PRO A 899 -37.72 -9.00 20.28
CA PRO A 899 -37.99 -9.98 21.34
C PRO A 899 -36.74 -10.72 21.83
N ALA A 900 -35.76 -10.95 20.95
CA ALA A 900 -34.48 -11.56 21.32
C ALA A 900 -33.59 -10.59 22.10
N LEU A 901 -33.57 -9.32 21.72
CA LEU A 901 -32.77 -8.26 22.36
C LEU A 901 -33.31 -7.83 23.72
N GLU A 902 -34.63 -7.83 23.92
CA GLU A 902 -35.25 -7.34 25.15
C GLU A 902 -35.48 -8.47 26.16
N ASN A 903 -35.89 -9.65 25.67
CA ASN A 903 -36.41 -10.73 26.52
C ASN A 903 -35.71 -12.08 26.32
N LEU A 904 -34.60 -12.12 25.58
CA LEU A 904 -33.86 -13.35 25.25
C LEU A 904 -34.76 -14.46 24.66
N THR A 905 -35.77 -14.07 23.87
CA THR A 905 -36.70 -15.01 23.23
C THR A 905 -36.20 -15.40 21.83
N PRO A 906 -36.16 -16.70 21.48
CA PRO A 906 -35.77 -17.11 20.12
C PRO A 906 -36.71 -16.54 19.05
N VAL A 907 -36.13 -16.00 17.98
CA VAL A 907 -36.87 -15.44 16.84
C VAL A 907 -36.47 -16.11 15.53
N TYR A 908 -37.46 -16.25 14.64
CA TYR A 908 -37.32 -16.84 13.31
C TYR A 908 -38.00 -15.93 12.30
N ALA A 909 -37.33 -15.64 11.18
CA ALA A 909 -37.90 -14.84 10.10
C ALA A 909 -37.27 -15.18 8.76
N SER A 910 -37.93 -14.81 7.67
CA SER A 910 -37.43 -15.00 6.31
C SER A 910 -37.48 -13.70 5.51
N PHE A 911 -36.47 -13.49 4.66
CA PHE A 911 -36.29 -12.27 3.89
C PHE A 911 -35.82 -12.59 2.46
N THR A 912 -36.13 -11.71 1.52
CA THR A 912 -35.57 -11.75 0.16
C THR A 912 -34.48 -10.72 0.05
N VAL A 913 -33.36 -11.09 -0.57
CA VAL A 913 -32.21 -10.21 -0.81
C VAL A 913 -31.85 -10.16 -2.29
N LYS A 914 -31.35 -8.99 -2.70
CA LYS A 914 -30.76 -8.73 -4.02
C LYS A 914 -29.37 -8.12 -3.86
N ASN A 915 -28.59 -8.07 -4.93
CA ASN A 915 -27.19 -7.65 -4.86
C ASN A 915 -27.00 -6.20 -4.36
N THR A 916 -28.03 -5.35 -4.48
CA THR A 916 -28.02 -3.99 -3.93
C THR A 916 -28.16 -3.96 -2.41
N ASP A 917 -28.62 -5.05 -1.79
CA ASP A 917 -28.75 -5.17 -0.33
C ASP A 917 -27.38 -5.59 0.24
N ARG A 918 -26.63 -4.58 0.67
CA ARG A 918 -25.24 -4.70 1.11
C ARG A 918 -25.16 -4.70 2.63
N THR A 919 -24.12 -5.32 3.16
CA THR A 919 -23.77 -5.27 4.60
C THR A 919 -24.88 -5.80 5.52
N VAL A 920 -25.60 -6.82 5.05
CA VAL A 920 -26.76 -7.39 5.75
C VAL A 920 -26.35 -8.01 7.09
N GLY A 921 -27.01 -7.60 8.16
CA GLY A 921 -26.85 -8.09 9.54
C GLY A 921 -25.89 -7.27 10.41
N THR A 922 -25.13 -6.34 9.84
CA THR A 922 -24.11 -5.57 10.56
C THR A 922 -24.71 -4.56 11.53
N LEU A 923 -25.78 -3.86 11.14
CA LEU A 923 -26.44 -2.90 12.03
C LEU A 923 -27.13 -3.62 13.18
N LEU A 924 -27.78 -4.75 12.92
CA LEU A 924 -28.32 -5.60 13.98
C LEU A 924 -27.23 -6.02 14.97
N SER A 925 -26.04 -6.35 14.48
CA SER A 925 -24.90 -6.74 15.30
C SER A 925 -24.36 -5.60 16.17
N ASN A 926 -24.38 -4.36 15.66
CA ASN A 926 -24.06 -3.18 16.47
C ASN A 926 -25.04 -3.03 17.65
N GLU A 927 -26.34 -3.22 17.43
CA GLU A 927 -27.35 -3.14 18.50
C GLU A 927 -27.17 -4.26 19.55
N ILE A 928 -26.77 -5.46 19.12
CA ILE A 928 -26.39 -6.54 20.05
C ILE A 928 -25.16 -6.13 20.88
N SER A 929 -24.10 -5.62 20.23
CA SER A 929 -22.86 -5.23 20.92
C SER A 929 -23.06 -4.08 21.91
N LYS A 930 -23.96 -3.13 21.64
CA LYS A 930 -24.29 -2.04 22.58
C LYS A 930 -24.85 -2.54 23.90
N VAL A 931 -25.64 -3.61 23.86
CA VAL A 931 -26.33 -4.14 25.05
C VAL A 931 -25.51 -5.24 25.71
N TYR A 932 -24.92 -6.14 24.93
CA TYR A 932 -24.32 -7.39 25.42
C TYR A 932 -22.79 -7.44 25.29
N GLY A 933 -22.15 -6.43 24.71
CA GLY A 933 -20.71 -6.40 24.48
C GLY A 933 -20.20 -7.58 23.65
N SER A 934 -18.95 -7.99 23.89
CA SER A 934 -18.33 -9.13 23.20
C SER A 934 -18.92 -10.51 23.51
N PRO A 935 -19.45 -10.81 24.72
CA PRO A 935 -20.16 -12.07 24.98
C PRO A 935 -21.32 -12.33 24.02
N GLY A 936 -21.98 -11.27 23.53
CA GLY A 936 -23.10 -11.36 22.60
C GLY A 936 -24.32 -12.08 23.17
N LEU A 937 -25.21 -12.54 22.28
CA LEU A 937 -26.39 -13.30 22.65
C LEU A 937 -26.08 -14.81 22.77
N PRO A 938 -26.91 -15.58 23.51
CA PRO A 938 -26.90 -17.03 23.44
C PRO A 938 -26.99 -17.53 21.97
N ALA A 939 -26.28 -18.61 21.66
CA ALA A 939 -26.23 -19.14 20.29
C ALA A 939 -27.62 -19.57 19.80
N GLY A 940 -27.94 -19.26 18.53
CA GLY A 940 -29.21 -19.66 17.90
C GLY A 940 -30.43 -18.89 18.40
N LEU A 941 -30.26 -17.70 18.97
CA LEU A 941 -31.39 -16.91 19.45
C LEU A 941 -32.09 -16.15 18.31
N ILE A 942 -31.35 -15.69 17.31
CA ILE A 942 -31.90 -15.01 16.13
C ILE A 942 -31.58 -15.88 14.91
N ASN A 943 -32.60 -16.45 14.28
CA ASN A 943 -32.46 -17.39 13.17
C ASN A 943 -33.16 -16.85 11.93
N TYR A 944 -32.40 -16.27 11.00
CA TYR A 944 -32.96 -15.65 9.81
C TYR A 944 -32.57 -16.40 8.55
N LYS A 945 -33.58 -16.65 7.70
CA LYS A 945 -33.39 -17.23 6.39
C LYS A 945 -33.50 -16.15 5.31
N PHE A 946 -32.60 -16.18 4.35
CA PHE A 946 -32.52 -15.27 3.22
C PHE A 946 -32.66 -16.07 1.92
N THR A 947 -33.29 -15.47 0.91
CA THR A 947 -33.39 -16.06 -0.43
C THR A 947 -33.06 -15.02 -1.49
N GLY A 948 -32.19 -15.38 -2.43
CA GLY A 948 -31.75 -14.51 -3.53
C GLY A 948 -30.24 -14.31 -3.58
N SER A 949 -29.79 -13.20 -4.16
CA SER A 949 -28.36 -12.89 -4.31
C SER A 949 -27.98 -11.78 -3.33
N ALA A 950 -27.18 -12.06 -2.31
CA ALA A 950 -26.75 -11.03 -1.37
C ALA A 950 -25.69 -10.11 -1.99
N GLY A 951 -25.75 -8.82 -1.67
CA GLY A 951 -24.71 -7.86 -2.03
C GLY A 951 -23.40 -8.08 -1.28
N GLN A 952 -22.48 -7.14 -1.48
CA GLN A 952 -21.20 -7.11 -0.79
C GLN A 952 -21.37 -7.13 0.75
N SER A 953 -20.43 -7.75 1.45
CA SER A 953 -20.35 -7.73 2.92
C SER A 953 -21.52 -8.41 3.66
N PHE A 954 -22.14 -9.44 3.07
CA PHE A 954 -23.17 -10.23 3.76
C PHE A 954 -22.64 -10.84 5.06
N GLY A 955 -23.30 -10.55 6.19
CA GLY A 955 -22.90 -11.03 7.50
C GLY A 955 -21.62 -10.38 8.05
N ALA A 956 -21.22 -9.21 7.54
CA ALA A 956 -20.07 -8.49 8.08
C ALA A 956 -20.24 -8.14 9.56
N PHE A 957 -19.17 -8.28 10.34
CA PHE A 957 -19.13 -8.05 11.79
C PHE A 957 -20.22 -8.75 12.60
N SER A 958 -20.80 -9.83 12.06
CA SER A 958 -21.98 -10.44 12.68
C SER A 958 -21.67 -11.15 13.99
N THR A 959 -22.39 -10.76 15.05
CA THR A 959 -22.10 -11.17 16.44
C THR A 959 -22.70 -12.52 16.82
N LYS A 960 -22.14 -13.13 17.87
CA LYS A 960 -22.69 -14.34 18.49
C LYS A 960 -24.18 -14.21 18.82
N GLY A 961 -24.91 -15.28 18.50
CA GLY A 961 -26.37 -15.42 18.67
C GLY A 961 -27.17 -15.25 17.40
N LEU A 962 -26.57 -14.71 16.34
CA LEU A 962 -27.11 -14.71 14.99
C LEU A 962 -26.81 -16.04 14.27
N SER A 963 -27.84 -16.59 13.63
CA SER A 963 -27.75 -17.72 12.70
C SER A 963 -28.41 -17.31 11.39
N PHE A 964 -27.63 -17.19 10.32
CA PHE A 964 -28.10 -16.80 9.00
C PHE A 964 -28.00 -17.96 8.01
N GLU A 965 -29.10 -18.24 7.33
CA GLU A 965 -29.14 -19.16 6.19
C GLU A 965 -29.42 -18.38 4.92
N LEU A 966 -28.61 -18.54 3.87
CA LEU A 966 -28.84 -17.95 2.56
C LEU A 966 -29.02 -19.06 1.52
N GLU A 967 -30.26 -19.19 1.04
CA GLU A 967 -30.60 -20.01 -0.13
C GLU A 967 -30.44 -19.17 -1.40
N GLY A 968 -29.32 -19.32 -2.09
CA GLY A 968 -28.90 -18.41 -3.15
C GLY A 968 -27.39 -18.28 -3.26
N GLU A 969 -26.90 -17.06 -3.54
CA GLU A 969 -25.49 -16.75 -3.69
C GLU A 969 -25.13 -15.40 -3.04
N ALA A 970 -23.84 -15.12 -2.85
CA ALA A 970 -23.39 -13.85 -2.28
C ALA A 970 -22.18 -13.29 -3.04
N ASN A 971 -22.02 -11.97 -3.01
CA ASN A 971 -20.85 -11.30 -3.59
C ASN A 971 -19.63 -11.36 -2.64
N ASP A 972 -18.66 -10.48 -2.81
CA ASP A 972 -17.42 -10.46 -2.04
C ASP A 972 -17.67 -10.12 -0.55
N TYR A 973 -16.65 -10.39 0.27
CA TYR A 973 -16.60 -9.99 1.69
C TYR A 973 -17.62 -10.66 2.62
N VAL A 974 -18.16 -11.83 2.23
CA VAL A 974 -19.00 -12.64 3.13
C VAL A 974 -18.30 -12.86 4.46
N GLY A 975 -18.97 -12.55 5.57
CA GLY A 975 -18.44 -12.72 6.92
C GLY A 975 -17.18 -11.88 7.20
N LYS A 976 -16.97 -10.76 6.49
CA LYS A 976 -15.91 -9.79 6.79
C LYS A 976 -15.93 -9.41 8.28
N GLY A 977 -14.83 -9.62 8.98
CA GLY A 977 -14.73 -9.37 10.41
C GLY A 977 -15.74 -10.14 11.27
N LEU A 978 -16.15 -11.36 10.89
CA LEU A 978 -17.13 -12.17 11.63
C LEU A 978 -16.82 -12.22 13.14
N CYS A 979 -17.86 -12.05 13.99
CA CYS A 979 -17.76 -11.86 15.45
C CYS A 979 -18.65 -12.83 16.26
N GLY A 980 -18.83 -14.05 15.77
CA GLY A 980 -19.43 -15.17 16.50
C GLY A 980 -20.72 -15.72 15.90
N ALA A 981 -21.25 -15.10 14.83
CA ALA A 981 -22.42 -15.60 14.13
C ALA A 981 -22.14 -16.92 13.39
N GLN A 982 -23.20 -17.69 13.16
CA GLN A 982 -23.19 -18.85 12.26
C GLN A 982 -23.83 -18.45 10.93
N ILE A 983 -23.14 -18.70 9.82
CA ILE A 983 -23.63 -18.39 8.47
C ILE A 983 -23.57 -19.66 7.63
N ALA A 984 -24.68 -20.01 6.98
CA ALA A 984 -24.76 -21.10 6.01
C ALA A 984 -25.25 -20.56 4.66
N ILE A 985 -24.55 -20.89 3.58
CA ILE A 985 -24.88 -20.47 2.22
C ILE A 985 -24.93 -21.71 1.32
N TYR A 986 -26.04 -21.89 0.62
CA TYR A 986 -26.27 -23.03 -0.25
C TYR A 986 -27.12 -22.63 -1.47
N PRO A 987 -26.95 -23.30 -2.61
CA PRO A 987 -27.71 -22.98 -3.81
C PRO A 987 -29.21 -23.25 -3.61
N PRO A 988 -30.09 -22.57 -4.37
CA PRO A 988 -31.51 -22.87 -4.40
C PRO A 988 -31.79 -24.33 -4.73
N LYS A 989 -32.82 -24.93 -4.12
CA LYS A 989 -33.12 -26.37 -4.26
C LYS A 989 -33.36 -26.84 -5.70
N ASN A 990 -33.81 -25.94 -6.57
CA ASN A 990 -34.12 -26.18 -7.96
C ASN A 990 -32.94 -25.93 -8.91
N SER A 991 -31.76 -25.60 -8.39
CA SER A 991 -30.55 -25.39 -9.20
C SER A 991 -30.14 -26.67 -9.92
N THR A 992 -29.79 -26.58 -11.20
CA THR A 992 -29.40 -27.74 -12.02
C THR A 992 -27.90 -28.01 -12.05
N PHE A 993 -27.08 -27.03 -11.66
CA PHE A 993 -25.63 -27.14 -11.64
C PHE A 993 -25.12 -27.84 -10.37
N LYS A 994 -23.91 -28.42 -10.45
CA LYS A 994 -23.23 -29.03 -9.29
C LYS A 994 -22.57 -27.96 -8.42
N ALA A 995 -23.00 -27.83 -7.18
CA ALA A 995 -22.54 -26.77 -6.28
C ALA A 995 -21.01 -26.72 -6.13
N GLU A 996 -20.38 -27.87 -5.94
CA GLU A 996 -18.94 -28.03 -5.71
C GLU A 996 -18.06 -27.65 -6.92
N LYS A 997 -18.68 -27.45 -8.09
CA LYS A 997 -18.01 -27.02 -9.33
C LYS A 997 -18.28 -25.56 -9.69
N ASN A 998 -19.09 -24.85 -8.91
CA ASN A 998 -19.59 -23.53 -9.24
C ASN A 998 -19.29 -22.56 -8.11
N ILE A 999 -18.98 -21.32 -8.48
CA ILE A 999 -18.72 -20.27 -7.51
C ILE A 999 -20.06 -19.79 -6.94
N LEU A 1000 -20.18 -19.84 -5.62
CA LEU A 1000 -21.36 -19.40 -4.89
C LEU A 1000 -21.12 -18.12 -4.08
N VAL A 1001 -19.87 -17.87 -3.67
CA VAL A 1001 -19.50 -16.66 -2.95
C VAL A 1001 -18.28 -15.98 -3.58
N GLY A 1002 -18.21 -14.65 -3.46
CA GLY A 1002 -17.15 -13.85 -4.04
C GLY A 1002 -15.79 -14.00 -3.35
N ASN A 1003 -14.94 -13.00 -3.52
CA ASN A 1003 -13.58 -12.91 -3.02
C ASN A 1003 -13.51 -12.43 -1.57
N VAL A 1004 -12.36 -12.61 -0.93
CA VAL A 1004 -11.99 -11.95 0.36
C VAL A 1004 -12.99 -12.28 1.48
N VAL A 1005 -13.50 -13.51 1.44
CA VAL A 1005 -14.41 -14.09 2.44
C VAL A 1005 -13.70 -14.21 3.79
N LEU A 1006 -14.39 -13.91 4.89
CA LEU A 1006 -13.88 -13.94 6.28
C LEU A 1006 -12.68 -13.03 6.55
N TYR A 1007 -12.53 -11.95 5.78
CA TYR A 1007 -11.40 -11.04 5.96
C TYR A 1007 -11.30 -10.52 7.39
N GLY A 1008 -10.21 -10.86 8.07
CA GLY A 1008 -9.94 -10.40 9.43
C GLY A 1008 -10.86 -10.96 10.51
N ALA A 1009 -11.61 -12.03 10.25
CA ALA A 1009 -12.62 -12.55 11.19
C ALA A 1009 -12.04 -12.91 12.58
N THR A 1010 -12.76 -12.61 13.66
CA THR A 1010 -12.33 -12.84 15.06
C THR A 1010 -13.36 -13.57 15.93
N SER A 1011 -14.34 -14.25 15.32
CA SER A 1011 -14.66 -15.69 15.43
C SER A 1011 -16.10 -15.94 14.94
N GLY A 1012 -16.65 -17.14 15.04
CA GLY A 1012 -17.92 -17.54 14.39
C GLY A 1012 -17.71 -18.63 13.35
N GLU A 1013 -18.77 -18.99 12.64
CA GLU A 1013 -18.77 -20.15 11.75
C GLU A 1013 -19.37 -19.84 10.38
N LEU A 1014 -18.74 -20.33 9.31
CA LEU A 1014 -19.20 -20.17 7.94
C LEU A 1014 -19.22 -21.50 7.19
N PHE A 1015 -20.37 -21.87 6.63
CA PHE A 1015 -20.57 -23.11 5.88
C PHE A 1015 -21.07 -22.79 4.47
N ILE A 1016 -20.29 -23.12 3.45
CA ILE A 1016 -20.60 -22.80 2.05
C ILE A 1016 -20.67 -24.08 1.23
N ARG A 1017 -21.85 -24.42 0.72
CA ARG A 1017 -22.03 -25.52 -0.26
C ARG A 1017 -21.78 -24.98 -1.66
N GLY A 1018 -20.52 -24.85 -2.02
CA GLY A 1018 -20.04 -24.38 -3.31
C GLY A 1018 -18.64 -23.79 -3.21
N GLN A 1019 -18.17 -23.17 -4.30
CA GLN A 1019 -16.83 -22.58 -4.33
C GLN A 1019 -16.83 -21.10 -3.91
N ALA A 1020 -15.73 -20.67 -3.29
CA ALA A 1020 -15.44 -19.27 -2.98
C ALA A 1020 -14.38 -18.68 -3.93
N GLY A 1021 -14.33 -17.34 -3.95
CA GLY A 1021 -13.38 -16.58 -4.75
C GLY A 1021 -11.92 -16.60 -4.24
N GLU A 1022 -11.15 -15.60 -4.67
CA GLU A 1022 -9.76 -15.37 -4.25
C GLU A 1022 -9.71 -15.02 -2.76
N ARG A 1023 -8.56 -15.27 -2.12
CA ARG A 1023 -8.26 -14.78 -0.76
C ARG A 1023 -9.27 -15.21 0.29
N PHE A 1024 -9.81 -16.41 0.15
CA PHE A 1024 -10.67 -17.02 1.15
C PHE A 1024 -9.95 -17.10 2.50
N ALA A 1025 -10.61 -16.66 3.58
CA ALA A 1025 -10.06 -16.62 4.93
C ALA A 1025 -8.76 -15.81 5.07
N VAL A 1026 -8.56 -14.80 4.22
CA VAL A 1026 -7.43 -13.87 4.36
C VAL A 1026 -7.47 -13.20 5.71
N ARG A 1027 -6.33 -13.17 6.40
CA ARG A 1027 -6.21 -12.61 7.75
C ARG A 1027 -7.16 -13.22 8.79
N ASN A 1028 -7.72 -14.42 8.57
CA ASN A 1028 -8.60 -15.05 9.57
C ASN A 1028 -7.85 -15.23 10.91
N SER A 1029 -8.48 -14.77 11.99
CA SER A 1029 -7.93 -14.70 13.34
C SER A 1029 -8.78 -15.47 14.35
N GLY A 1030 -9.76 -16.26 13.92
CA GLY A 1030 -10.52 -17.09 14.85
C GLY A 1030 -11.78 -17.78 14.33
N ALA A 1031 -12.22 -17.52 13.08
CA ALA A 1031 -13.42 -18.15 12.54
C ALA A 1031 -13.16 -19.58 12.07
N THR A 1032 -14.21 -20.40 12.13
CA THR A 1032 -14.24 -21.76 11.60
C THR A 1032 -15.01 -21.77 10.29
N ALA A 1033 -14.44 -22.33 9.22
CA ALA A 1033 -15.08 -22.34 7.92
C ALA A 1033 -15.03 -23.70 7.23
N VAL A 1034 -16.10 -24.05 6.53
CA VAL A 1034 -16.18 -25.23 5.63
C VAL A 1034 -16.65 -24.76 4.25
N VAL A 1035 -15.91 -25.12 3.20
CA VAL A 1035 -16.20 -24.72 1.81
C VAL A 1035 -15.81 -25.83 0.83
N GLU A 1036 -16.47 -25.90 -0.33
CA GLU A 1036 -16.29 -27.00 -1.31
C GLU A 1036 -15.26 -26.67 -2.42
N GLY A 1037 -14.59 -25.52 -2.33
CA GLY A 1037 -13.46 -25.15 -3.19
C GLY A 1037 -13.18 -23.65 -3.10
N ILE A 1038 -11.96 -23.21 -3.44
CA ILE A 1038 -11.52 -21.82 -3.30
C ILE A 1038 -10.57 -21.38 -4.42
N GLY A 1039 -10.41 -20.07 -4.59
CA GLY A 1039 -9.40 -19.45 -5.47
C GLY A 1039 -7.96 -19.48 -4.96
N ASP A 1040 -7.10 -18.69 -5.62
CA ASP A 1040 -5.72 -18.41 -5.21
C ASP A 1040 -5.71 -17.65 -3.87
N HIS A 1041 -4.56 -17.71 -3.19
CA HIS A 1041 -4.29 -17.00 -1.93
C HIS A 1041 -5.22 -17.42 -0.76
N GLY A 1042 -5.72 -18.66 -0.77
CA GLY A 1042 -6.48 -19.20 0.36
C GLY A 1042 -5.67 -19.18 1.66
N CYS A 1043 -6.31 -18.78 2.77
CA CYS A 1043 -5.70 -18.66 4.10
C CYS A 1043 -4.48 -17.72 4.17
N GLU A 1044 -4.37 -16.78 3.22
CA GLU A 1044 -3.29 -15.79 3.20
C GLU A 1044 -3.28 -14.97 4.50
N TYR A 1045 -2.11 -14.86 5.13
CA TYR A 1045 -1.94 -14.25 6.44
C TYR A 1045 -2.85 -14.79 7.55
N MET A 1046 -3.38 -16.01 7.53
CA MET A 1046 -4.19 -16.48 8.66
C MET A 1046 -3.36 -16.54 9.97
N THR A 1047 -3.91 -16.05 11.10
CA THR A 1047 -3.27 -16.14 12.45
C THR A 1047 -4.04 -17.00 13.45
N GLY A 1048 -5.26 -17.43 13.12
CA GLY A 1048 -6.10 -18.20 14.02
C GLY A 1048 -7.33 -18.74 13.32
N GLY A 1049 -8.06 -19.62 14.01
CA GLY A 1049 -9.28 -20.25 13.48
C GLY A 1049 -9.02 -21.60 12.79
N ARG A 1050 -10.04 -22.05 12.04
CA ARG A 1050 -10.09 -23.34 11.33
C ARG A 1050 -10.63 -23.16 9.92
N ALA A 1051 -10.00 -23.78 8.93
CA ALA A 1051 -10.50 -23.79 7.55
C ALA A 1051 -10.47 -25.21 6.98
N LEU A 1052 -11.64 -25.76 6.65
CA LEU A 1052 -11.81 -27.07 6.03
C LEU A 1052 -12.25 -26.89 4.58
N ILE A 1053 -11.39 -27.29 3.65
CA ILE A 1053 -11.62 -27.15 2.21
C ILE A 1053 -11.88 -28.55 1.63
N LEU A 1054 -13.08 -28.76 1.09
CA LEU A 1054 -13.56 -30.06 0.61
C LEU A 1054 -13.33 -30.28 -0.90
N GLY A 1055 -12.60 -29.39 -1.56
CA GLY A 1055 -12.35 -29.47 -3.00
C GLY A 1055 -11.13 -28.67 -3.44
N LYS A 1056 -11.12 -28.25 -4.71
CA LYS A 1056 -9.95 -27.61 -5.34
C LYS A 1056 -9.56 -26.30 -4.66
N THR A 1057 -8.26 -26.03 -4.66
CA THR A 1057 -7.64 -24.79 -4.16
C THR A 1057 -6.86 -24.13 -5.28
N GLY A 1058 -6.76 -22.80 -5.24
CA GLY A 1058 -5.84 -22.06 -6.10
C GLY A 1058 -4.43 -21.97 -5.54
N ARG A 1059 -3.55 -21.28 -6.27
CA ARG A 1059 -2.12 -21.12 -5.99
C ARG A 1059 -1.84 -20.25 -4.78
N ASN A 1060 -0.61 -20.32 -4.28
CA ASN A 1060 -0.09 -19.51 -3.17
C ASN A 1060 -0.93 -19.64 -1.88
N PHE A 1061 -1.54 -20.81 -1.66
CA PHE A 1061 -2.26 -21.11 -0.42
C PHE A 1061 -1.32 -20.99 0.79
N ALA A 1062 -1.85 -20.48 1.90
CA ALA A 1062 -1.15 -20.27 3.19
C ALA A 1062 0.05 -19.31 3.16
N ALA A 1063 0.17 -18.46 2.13
CA ALA A 1063 1.20 -17.42 2.11
C ALA A 1063 1.07 -16.48 3.33
N GLY A 1064 2.14 -16.32 4.09
CA GLY A 1064 2.13 -15.50 5.31
C GLY A 1064 1.32 -16.08 6.47
N MET A 1065 0.80 -17.31 6.37
CA MET A 1065 0.02 -17.96 7.44
C MET A 1065 0.91 -18.24 8.64
N SER A 1066 0.63 -17.59 9.76
CA SER A 1066 1.45 -17.62 10.98
C SER A 1066 0.73 -18.25 12.18
N GLY A 1067 -0.55 -18.59 12.06
CA GLY A 1067 -1.32 -19.29 13.09
C GLY A 1067 -2.65 -19.83 12.56
N GLY A 1068 -3.31 -20.67 13.36
CA GLY A 1068 -4.51 -21.42 12.94
C GLY A 1068 -4.18 -22.76 12.29
N ILE A 1069 -5.21 -23.53 11.93
CA ILE A 1069 -5.09 -24.84 11.26
C ILE A 1069 -6.02 -24.85 10.05
N ALA A 1070 -5.53 -25.38 8.92
CA ALA A 1070 -6.35 -25.66 7.76
C ALA A 1070 -6.21 -27.13 7.35
N TRP A 1071 -7.29 -27.69 6.80
CA TRP A 1071 -7.32 -29.02 6.21
C TRP A 1071 -7.87 -28.94 4.79
N VAL A 1072 -7.20 -29.63 3.87
CA VAL A 1072 -7.60 -29.69 2.46
C VAL A 1072 -7.81 -31.14 2.07
N TYR A 1073 -8.97 -31.43 1.49
CA TYR A 1073 -9.25 -32.70 0.82
C TYR A 1073 -8.64 -32.68 -0.59
N ASP A 1074 -7.46 -33.30 -0.75
CA ASP A 1074 -6.68 -33.26 -1.99
C ASP A 1074 -6.99 -34.49 -2.86
N GLU A 1075 -8.15 -34.46 -3.52
CA GLU A 1075 -8.61 -35.58 -4.37
C GLU A 1075 -7.65 -35.87 -5.55
N ASP A 1076 -7.15 -34.81 -6.19
CA ASP A 1076 -6.34 -34.84 -7.41
C ASP A 1076 -4.83 -34.85 -7.14
N GLN A 1077 -4.39 -34.85 -5.87
CA GLN A 1077 -2.97 -34.79 -5.45
C GLN A 1077 -2.21 -33.55 -5.95
N SER A 1078 -2.91 -32.43 -6.13
CA SER A 1078 -2.36 -31.19 -6.71
C SER A 1078 -2.02 -30.13 -5.66
N PHE A 1079 -2.52 -30.28 -4.42
CA PHE A 1079 -2.40 -29.24 -3.40
C PHE A 1079 -0.96 -28.87 -3.03
N ARG A 1080 -0.06 -29.86 -3.03
CA ARG A 1080 1.35 -29.66 -2.64
C ARG A 1080 2.08 -28.64 -3.51
N GLU A 1081 1.65 -28.48 -4.76
CA GLU A 1081 2.21 -27.54 -5.74
C GLU A 1081 1.59 -26.14 -5.61
N ASN A 1082 0.35 -26.06 -5.12
CA ASN A 1082 -0.38 -24.83 -4.91
C ASN A 1082 -0.07 -24.14 -3.56
N CYS A 1083 0.58 -24.84 -2.63
CA CYS A 1083 0.84 -24.34 -1.28
C CYS A 1083 2.20 -23.62 -1.16
N ASN A 1084 2.19 -22.43 -0.56
CA ASN A 1084 3.40 -21.69 -0.19
C ASN A 1084 3.97 -22.23 1.13
N LYS A 1085 5.14 -22.87 1.05
CA LYS A 1085 5.77 -23.59 2.17
C LYS A 1085 6.77 -22.75 2.98
N GLU A 1086 6.81 -21.43 2.76
CA GLU A 1086 7.75 -20.55 3.46
C GLU A 1086 7.54 -20.63 4.98
N MET A 1087 6.29 -20.47 5.43
CA MET A 1087 5.93 -20.39 6.86
C MET A 1087 5.18 -21.61 7.42
N VAL A 1088 4.75 -22.54 6.57
CA VAL A 1088 3.92 -23.70 6.97
C VAL A 1088 4.57 -25.04 6.62
N ASP A 1089 4.22 -26.07 7.39
CA ASP A 1089 4.48 -27.48 7.12
C ASP A 1089 3.20 -28.19 6.64
N LEU A 1090 3.38 -29.26 5.87
CA LEU A 1090 2.30 -30.13 5.40
C LEU A 1090 2.37 -31.46 6.16
N ASP A 1091 1.49 -31.63 7.14
CA ASP A 1091 1.45 -32.78 8.05
C ASP A 1091 0.33 -33.76 7.66
N THR A 1092 0.42 -35.01 8.13
CA THR A 1092 -0.68 -35.98 8.10
C THR A 1092 -1.66 -35.71 9.24
N LEU A 1093 -2.89 -36.21 9.12
CA LEU A 1093 -3.88 -36.12 10.20
C LEU A 1093 -3.47 -36.93 11.44
N ASP A 1094 -3.75 -36.38 12.61
CA ASP A 1094 -3.80 -37.11 13.88
C ASP A 1094 -5.26 -37.45 14.28
N GLN A 1095 -5.43 -38.23 15.36
CA GLN A 1095 -6.78 -38.63 15.83
C GLN A 1095 -7.65 -37.44 16.24
N GLY A 1096 -7.04 -36.35 16.72
CA GLY A 1096 -7.75 -35.13 17.07
C GLY A 1096 -8.26 -34.41 15.83
N ASP A 1097 -7.42 -34.30 14.80
CA ASP A 1097 -7.81 -33.74 13.50
C ASP A 1097 -8.98 -34.51 12.88
N GLU A 1098 -8.93 -35.85 12.88
CA GLU A 1098 -10.01 -36.67 12.32
C GLU A 1098 -11.36 -36.41 13.02
N ALA A 1099 -11.36 -36.35 14.35
CA ALA A 1099 -12.55 -36.08 15.13
C ALA A 1099 -13.13 -34.68 14.84
N GLU A 1100 -12.26 -33.68 14.70
CA GLU A 1100 -12.67 -32.31 14.38
C GLU A 1100 -13.26 -32.21 12.98
N ILE A 1101 -12.60 -32.81 11.97
CA ILE A 1101 -13.10 -32.82 10.59
C ILE A 1101 -14.46 -33.53 10.49
N ILE A 1102 -14.64 -34.71 11.11
CA ILE A 1102 -15.93 -35.41 11.11
C ILE A 1102 -17.05 -34.55 11.70
N SER A 1103 -16.75 -33.82 12.79
CA SER A 1103 -17.72 -32.91 13.41
C SER A 1103 -18.11 -31.76 12.47
N LEU A 1104 -17.12 -31.14 11.81
CA LEU A 1104 -17.34 -30.09 10.82
C LEU A 1104 -18.14 -30.58 9.60
N LEU A 1105 -17.84 -31.78 9.10
CA LEU A 1105 -18.57 -32.38 7.98
C LEU A 1105 -20.03 -32.64 8.35
N ARG A 1106 -20.32 -33.21 9.53
CA ARG A 1106 -21.69 -33.45 10.00
C ARG A 1106 -22.49 -32.15 10.10
N LYS A 1107 -21.85 -31.11 10.64
CA LYS A 1107 -22.46 -29.79 10.75
C LYS A 1107 -22.68 -29.14 9.39
N HIS A 1108 -21.74 -29.29 8.47
CA HIS A 1108 -21.88 -28.82 7.09
C HIS A 1108 -23.09 -29.49 6.42
N VAL A 1109 -23.21 -30.82 6.50
CA VAL A 1109 -24.39 -31.56 5.99
C VAL A 1109 -25.68 -31.06 6.62
N GLN A 1110 -25.71 -30.87 7.94
CA GLN A 1110 -26.90 -30.41 8.65
C GLN A 1110 -27.38 -29.04 8.15
N LEU A 1111 -26.45 -28.11 7.89
CA LEU A 1111 -26.76 -26.72 7.56
C LEU A 1111 -26.94 -26.48 6.06
N THR A 1112 -26.28 -27.25 5.20
CA THR A 1112 -26.23 -26.98 3.75
C THR A 1112 -26.75 -28.14 2.89
N GLN A 1113 -26.99 -29.31 3.49
CA GLN A 1113 -27.32 -30.54 2.78
C GLN A 1113 -26.27 -30.92 1.72
N SER A 1114 -24.99 -30.66 2.02
CA SER A 1114 -23.86 -30.96 1.14
C SER A 1114 -23.73 -32.46 0.85
N GLU A 1115 -23.80 -32.80 -0.44
CA GLU A 1115 -23.55 -34.16 -0.94
C GLU A 1115 -22.08 -34.54 -0.82
N VAL A 1116 -21.15 -33.59 -1.03
CA VAL A 1116 -19.71 -33.81 -0.90
C VAL A 1116 -19.37 -34.25 0.53
N ALA A 1117 -19.82 -33.49 1.53
CA ALA A 1117 -19.57 -33.82 2.92
C ALA A 1117 -20.24 -35.14 3.35
N GLN A 1118 -21.46 -35.41 2.87
CA GLN A 1118 -22.13 -36.69 3.12
C GLN A 1118 -21.36 -37.88 2.54
N ASN A 1119 -20.82 -37.74 1.33
CA ASN A 1119 -20.01 -38.77 0.69
C ASN A 1119 -18.69 -39.01 1.44
N LEU A 1120 -18.03 -37.95 1.90
CA LEU A 1120 -16.81 -38.06 2.71
C LEU A 1120 -17.07 -38.76 4.04
N LEU A 1121 -18.20 -38.47 4.70
CA LEU A 1121 -18.62 -39.15 5.93
C LEU A 1121 -18.89 -40.65 5.70
N ASN A 1122 -19.55 -40.99 4.59
CA ASN A 1122 -19.86 -42.38 4.25
C ASN A 1122 -18.60 -43.20 3.94
N ASN A 1123 -17.55 -42.55 3.41
CA ASN A 1123 -16.31 -43.19 2.97
C ASN A 1123 -15.07 -42.75 3.78
N TRP A 1124 -15.26 -42.36 5.05
CA TRP A 1124 -14.23 -41.69 5.85
C TRP A 1124 -12.88 -42.42 5.88
N THR A 1125 -12.89 -43.75 6.06
CA THR A 1125 -11.67 -44.57 6.13
C THR A 1125 -10.79 -44.41 4.89
N ALA A 1126 -11.36 -44.23 3.70
CA ALA A 1126 -10.59 -43.99 2.48
C ALA A 1126 -10.28 -42.49 2.30
N ALA A 1127 -11.23 -41.62 2.68
CA ALA A 1127 -11.11 -40.18 2.52
C ALA A 1127 -10.05 -39.55 3.43
N SER A 1128 -9.88 -40.04 4.66
CA SER A 1128 -8.95 -39.48 5.66
C SER A 1128 -7.50 -39.44 5.16
N PHE A 1129 -7.07 -40.44 4.39
CA PHE A 1129 -5.74 -40.51 3.79
C PHE A 1129 -5.47 -39.43 2.72
N ARG A 1130 -6.51 -38.78 2.19
CA ARG A 1130 -6.40 -37.71 1.19
C ARG A 1130 -6.44 -36.31 1.80
N PHE A 1131 -6.63 -36.20 3.12
CA PHE A 1131 -6.57 -34.93 3.80
C PHE A 1131 -5.12 -34.54 4.10
N ILE A 1132 -4.81 -33.28 3.88
CA ILE A 1132 -3.53 -32.66 4.21
C ILE A 1132 -3.78 -31.62 5.30
N LYS A 1133 -3.01 -31.68 6.40
CA LYS A 1133 -2.99 -30.67 7.45
C LYS A 1133 -1.96 -29.62 7.13
N ILE A 1134 -2.35 -28.35 7.20
CA ILE A 1134 -1.46 -27.21 7.00
C ILE A 1134 -1.22 -26.55 8.36
N PHE A 1135 0.05 -26.55 8.79
CA PHE A 1135 0.43 -26.16 10.15
C PHE A 1135 1.57 -25.14 10.13
N PRO A 1136 1.37 -23.89 10.61
CA PRO A 1136 2.44 -22.90 10.68
C PRO A 1136 3.62 -23.31 11.58
N LYS A 1137 4.84 -23.17 11.06
CA LYS A 1137 6.10 -23.57 11.72
C LYS A 1137 6.32 -22.87 13.05
N GLU A 1138 6.10 -21.55 13.10
CA GLU A 1138 6.27 -20.78 14.34
C GLU A 1138 5.20 -21.14 15.37
N TYR A 1139 3.96 -21.32 14.94
CA TYR A 1139 2.88 -21.74 15.83
C TYR A 1139 3.14 -23.13 16.42
N LYS A 1140 3.62 -24.07 15.61
CA LYS A 1140 4.05 -25.40 16.02
C LYS A 1140 5.17 -25.34 17.08
N LYS A 1141 6.19 -24.50 16.86
CA LYS A 1141 7.27 -24.27 17.85
C LYS A 1141 6.73 -23.72 19.17
N VAL A 1142 5.81 -22.75 19.12
CA VAL A 1142 5.20 -22.17 20.33
C VAL A 1142 4.38 -23.20 21.10
N LEU A 1143 3.63 -24.07 20.42
CA LEU A 1143 2.88 -25.15 21.07
C LEU A 1143 3.81 -26.18 21.73
N GLN A 1144 4.88 -26.57 21.06
CA GLN A 1144 5.90 -27.49 21.60
C GLN A 1144 6.64 -26.92 22.82
N GLN A 1145 6.83 -25.60 22.89
CA GLN A 1145 7.42 -24.93 24.06
C GLN A 1145 6.43 -24.78 25.23
N LYS A 1146 5.12 -24.82 24.95
CA LYS A 1146 4.05 -24.76 25.96
C LYS A 1146 3.67 -26.14 26.49
N GLU A 1147 3.92 -27.22 25.75
CA GLU A 1147 3.89 -28.57 26.31
C GLU A 1147 5.01 -28.68 27.35
N PRO A 1148 4.71 -28.99 28.62
CA PRO A 1148 5.77 -29.24 29.58
C PRO A 1148 6.60 -30.40 29.04
N LEU A 1149 7.93 -30.21 28.98
CA LEU A 1149 8.89 -31.29 28.84
C LEU A 1149 8.59 -32.30 29.97
N THR A 1150 7.76 -33.29 29.69
CA THR A 1150 7.69 -34.54 30.46
C THR A 1150 9.03 -35.22 30.25
N ILE A 1151 9.95 -34.97 31.18
CA ILE A 1151 11.09 -35.84 31.46
C ILE A 1151 10.59 -36.95 32.39
#